data_AF-A0A4R1R0T0-F1
#
_entry.id   AF-A0A4R1R0T0-F1
#
_cell.length_a   1.000
_cell.length_b   1.000
_cell.length_c   1.000
_cell.angle_alpha   90.00
_cell.angle_beta   90.00
_cell.angle_gamma   90.00
#
_symmetry.space_group_name_H-M   'P 1'
#
loop_
_entity.id
_entity.type
_entity.pdbx_description
1 polymer ?
#
loop_
_entity_poly.entity_id
_entity_poly.type
_entity_poly.pdbx_seq_one_letter_code
_entity_poly.pdbx_strand_id
1 'polypeptide(L)'
;MICIDNFRNLTKEEEKDYPFKICEQCCFCKECELINDHMVSLIQACTLCLDETAKSLRSTVHLPVHIRDVWEDGICPMKKFNQIACGDQWVAKGIGDDFKADIKYDYKKEQFKVIQSSDKKNCVTDKWEPNQPIIISAPTGGGKNTFIEHESFEYVRKLNHQNKTEYKILLLSNRRALTEQTKNRIKKGEAKEDKINFDYREYINVMSYQSLLNQVEHLKNVQACSRSKYLFVVCDEAHFFTSDASFNPDTEKILEAIVDIFQDAIRIYMTATPYECLKYIEEKESRNDKYIPGILYHFKRDYSYLDAKYFSDENTELKDIIKKSVINKNERWLVFIDSRKQGAAFKKLLEKDDKISSLKGRVITIDADSKYNDEKYQEMIVSECFGKDINVVIATSVIDNGVNFRNIQNVVITDTDRTKCLQMVGRIRIEKDLVTKSPCSKVTMYIKRHDEIFISRRLNAIGIQQDAYHDYDMAAESKNYKWQFFNKYKDNDLEDWKNSKHWFGRDKMEPDRLYQNKIARSLADKRERIYKSILEEMEETGKENMVTGQRYLEFQLSWFGKEYIQENDITLSGQKHDGQIEFEQWIKEEWGNKKITKEEHKNFGKEFFERYHPIFGICTKKQGFSSDDNRGENGPKTAGYSLKRINEIFQVMNMPFRINEEDGYCTISMV
;
A
#
# COMPACT_ATOMS: atom_id res chain seq x y z
N MET A 1 -16.24 -22.66 -19.28
CA MET A 1 -15.77 -21.94 -20.48
C MET A 1 -16.56 -20.66 -20.58
N ILE A 2 -15.94 -19.54 -20.22
CA ILE A 2 -16.50 -18.19 -20.30
C ILE A 2 -15.90 -17.60 -21.58
N CYS A 3 -16.72 -17.09 -22.50
CA CYS A 3 -16.24 -16.57 -23.79
C CYS A 3 -15.40 -15.30 -23.56
N ILE A 4 -14.09 -15.45 -23.69
CA ILE A 4 -13.04 -14.41 -23.63
C ILE A 4 -13.04 -13.55 -24.92
N ASP A 5 -13.84 -13.90 -25.92
CA ASP A 5 -13.66 -13.44 -27.31
C ASP A 5 -14.37 -12.12 -27.70
N ASN A 6 -15.13 -11.49 -26.79
CA ASN A 6 -15.92 -10.29 -27.13
C ASN A 6 -15.26 -8.95 -26.75
N PHE A 7 -14.11 -8.98 -26.07
CA PHE A 7 -13.32 -7.80 -25.73
C PHE A 7 -11.91 -7.95 -26.28
N ARG A 8 -11.25 -6.83 -26.63
CA ARG A 8 -9.94 -6.86 -27.30
C ARG A 8 -8.91 -7.64 -26.48
N ASN A 9 -8.55 -8.83 -26.97
CA ASN A 9 -7.41 -9.59 -26.48
C ASN A 9 -6.10 -8.96 -26.96
N LEU A 10 -5.02 -9.12 -26.18
CA LEU A 10 -3.68 -8.70 -26.58
C LEU A 10 -3.29 -9.41 -27.88
N THR A 11 -2.63 -8.69 -28.79
CA THR A 11 -2.03 -9.30 -29.98
C THR A 11 -0.86 -10.22 -29.57
N LYS A 12 -0.52 -11.22 -30.40
CA LYS A 12 0.65 -12.09 -30.15
C LYS A 12 1.99 -11.35 -30.01
N GLU A 13 2.08 -10.10 -30.48
CA GLU A 13 3.25 -9.23 -30.27
C GLU A 13 3.18 -8.51 -28.92
N GLU A 14 2.00 -8.00 -28.54
CA GLU A 14 1.78 -7.47 -27.18
C GLU A 14 1.95 -8.57 -26.12
N GLU A 15 1.63 -9.83 -26.42
CA GLU A 15 1.92 -11.00 -25.57
C GLU A 15 3.42 -11.30 -25.45
N LYS A 16 4.26 -10.95 -26.44
CA LYS A 16 5.72 -11.18 -26.38
C LYS A 16 6.45 -10.20 -25.46
N ASP A 17 5.85 -9.03 -25.20
CA ASP A 17 6.31 -8.11 -24.15
C ASP A 17 6.02 -8.66 -22.74
N TYR A 18 5.30 -9.79 -22.63
CA TYR A 18 5.11 -10.55 -21.40
C TYR A 18 6.05 -11.77 -21.38
N PRO A 19 6.98 -11.86 -20.42
CA PRO A 19 8.07 -12.84 -20.50
C PRO A 19 7.68 -14.31 -20.24
N PHE A 20 6.45 -14.68 -19.83
CA PHE A 20 6.15 -16.08 -19.44
C PHE A 20 4.69 -16.57 -19.63
N LYS A 21 4.50 -17.91 -19.60
CA LYS A 21 3.21 -18.64 -19.80
C LYS A 21 2.17 -18.42 -18.69
N ILE A 22 0.89 -18.46 -19.11
CA ILE A 22 -0.38 -18.25 -18.38
C ILE A 22 -0.64 -19.34 -17.32
N CYS A 23 -1.16 -18.98 -16.15
CA CYS A 23 -1.61 -19.91 -15.09
C CYS A 23 -3.02 -20.47 -15.34
N GLU A 24 -3.21 -21.76 -15.05
CA GLU A 24 -4.50 -22.45 -15.19
C GLU A 24 -5.51 -22.11 -14.06
N GLN A 25 -5.07 -21.41 -13.02
CA GLN A 25 -5.88 -21.01 -11.86
C GLN A 25 -6.15 -19.51 -11.77
N CYS A 26 -5.73 -18.68 -12.73
CA CYS A 26 -6.14 -17.28 -12.91
C CYS A 26 -5.61 -16.86 -14.28
N CYS A 27 -6.43 -16.20 -15.11
CA CYS A 27 -6.06 -15.78 -16.46
C CYS A 27 -4.81 -14.86 -16.49
N PHE A 28 -4.40 -14.33 -15.34
CA PHE A 28 -3.40 -13.28 -15.23
C PHE A 28 -1.98 -13.69 -14.85
N CYS A 29 -1.60 -14.94 -14.56
CA CYS A 29 -0.43 -15.09 -13.65
C CYS A 29 0.67 -16.10 -13.99
N LYS A 30 1.85 -15.58 -14.30
CA LYS A 30 3.01 -15.86 -13.45
C LYS A 30 3.24 -14.73 -12.43
N GLU A 31 2.98 -13.49 -12.82
CA GLU A 31 3.00 -12.30 -11.95
C GLU A 31 1.58 -11.84 -11.64
N CYS A 32 0.84 -12.55 -10.77
CA CYS A 32 -0.27 -11.85 -10.13
C CYS A 32 0.38 -10.78 -9.25
N GLU A 33 -0.07 -9.55 -9.28
CA GLU A 33 0.32 -8.63 -8.21
C GLU A 33 -0.11 -9.18 -6.82
N LEU A 34 -1.01 -10.16 -6.74
CA LEU A 34 -1.33 -10.91 -5.52
C LEU A 34 -0.43 -12.14 -5.24
N ILE A 35 0.39 -12.58 -6.19
CA ILE A 35 1.08 -13.87 -6.23
C ILE A 35 2.43 -13.64 -6.92
N ASN A 36 3.48 -13.42 -6.14
CA ASN A 36 4.85 -13.31 -6.65
C ASN A 36 5.40 -14.68 -7.11
N ASP A 37 6.46 -14.73 -7.91
CA ASP A 37 7.10 -15.99 -8.33
C ASP A 37 7.56 -16.87 -7.15
N HIS A 38 7.88 -16.26 -6.01
CA HIS A 38 8.15 -16.98 -4.75
C HIS A 38 6.89 -17.72 -4.25
N MET A 39 5.72 -17.08 -4.36
CA MET A 39 4.41 -17.65 -4.02
C MET A 39 4.02 -18.73 -5.04
N VAL A 40 4.23 -18.50 -6.34
CA VAL A 40 4.00 -19.50 -7.39
C VAL A 40 4.89 -20.72 -7.18
N SER A 41 6.16 -20.54 -6.79
CA SER A 41 7.09 -21.65 -6.50
C SER A 41 6.68 -22.44 -5.25
N LEU A 42 6.26 -21.74 -4.17
CA LEU A 42 5.73 -22.36 -2.95
C LEU A 42 4.39 -23.08 -3.18
N ILE A 43 3.50 -22.51 -4.01
CA ILE A 43 2.22 -23.10 -4.40
C ILE A 43 2.44 -24.26 -5.37
N GLN A 44 3.30 -24.14 -6.39
CA GLN A 44 3.62 -25.23 -7.32
C GLN A 44 4.31 -26.40 -6.61
N ALA A 45 5.19 -26.14 -5.65
CA ALA A 45 5.74 -27.16 -4.76
C ALA A 45 4.64 -27.89 -3.96
N CYS A 46 3.55 -27.20 -3.61
CA CYS A 46 2.40 -27.79 -2.92
C CYS A 46 1.36 -28.44 -3.86
N THR A 47 1.26 -28.03 -5.12
CA THR A 47 0.14 -28.37 -6.02
C THR A 47 0.50 -29.44 -7.06
N LEU A 48 1.79 -29.68 -7.34
CA LEU A 48 2.24 -30.67 -8.33
C LEU A 48 2.35 -32.12 -7.81
N CYS A 49 2.09 -32.39 -6.52
CA CYS A 49 2.13 -33.74 -5.96
C CYS A 49 0.73 -34.18 -5.51
N LEU A 50 -0.01 -34.85 -6.41
CA LEU A 50 -1.28 -35.53 -6.13
C LEU A 50 -1.10 -36.91 -5.48
N ASP A 51 -0.06 -37.11 -4.66
CA ASP A 51 0.29 -38.43 -4.12
C ASP A 51 0.52 -38.42 -2.60
N GLU A 52 0.32 -39.57 -1.94
CA GLU A 52 0.25 -39.72 -0.47
C GLU A 52 1.53 -39.26 0.28
N THR A 53 2.65 -39.13 -0.42
CA THR A 53 3.90 -38.50 0.06
C THR A 53 3.77 -37.00 0.38
N ALA A 54 2.71 -36.33 -0.07
CA ALA A 54 2.45 -34.92 0.21
C ALA A 54 2.18 -34.60 1.70
N LYS A 55 1.78 -35.58 2.52
CA LYS A 55 1.59 -35.36 3.96
C LYS A 55 2.89 -35.06 4.70
N SER A 56 4.04 -35.59 4.25
CA SER A 56 5.34 -35.34 4.89
C SER A 56 6.11 -34.15 4.32
N LEU A 57 5.70 -33.62 3.16
CA LEU A 57 6.27 -32.40 2.56
C LEU A 57 5.54 -31.12 2.98
N ARG A 58 4.23 -31.21 3.29
CA ARG A 58 3.50 -30.12 3.98
C ARG A 58 4.08 -29.77 5.35
N SER A 59 4.81 -30.69 5.98
CA SER A 59 5.49 -30.47 7.26
C SER A 59 6.91 -29.89 7.14
N THR A 60 7.47 -29.76 5.93
CA THR A 60 8.85 -29.26 5.72
C THR A 60 8.95 -27.97 4.91
N VAL A 61 7.90 -27.58 4.19
CA VAL A 61 7.80 -26.24 3.57
C VAL A 61 6.78 -25.41 4.34
N HIS A 62 7.26 -24.65 5.33
CA HIS A 62 6.45 -23.66 6.04
C HIS A 62 6.11 -22.51 5.07
N LEU A 63 4.99 -22.64 4.35
CA LEU A 63 4.29 -21.49 3.79
C LEU A 63 3.88 -20.59 4.96
N PRO A 64 4.31 -19.30 5.01
CA PRO A 64 3.83 -18.36 6.01
C PRO A 64 2.30 -18.34 6.07
N VAL A 65 1.71 -18.43 7.27
CA VAL A 65 0.26 -18.61 7.43
C VAL A 65 -0.54 -17.43 6.86
N HIS A 66 0.02 -16.20 6.90
CA HIS A 66 -0.56 -15.00 6.30
C HIS A 66 -0.73 -15.09 4.78
N ILE A 67 -0.09 -16.04 4.09
CA ILE A 67 -0.28 -16.33 2.66
C ILE A 67 -1.49 -17.24 2.41
N ARG A 68 -1.77 -18.18 3.32
CA ARG A 68 -2.91 -19.11 3.20
C ARG A 68 -4.25 -18.38 3.37
N ASP A 69 -4.28 -17.33 4.19
CA ASP A 69 -5.50 -16.58 4.52
C ASP A 69 -5.87 -15.47 3.53
N VAL A 70 -5.00 -15.14 2.57
CA VAL A 70 -5.32 -14.18 1.49
C VAL A 70 -6.36 -14.78 0.52
N TRP A 71 -6.44 -16.10 0.44
CA TRP A 71 -7.43 -16.83 -0.35
C TRP A 71 -8.51 -17.41 0.56
N GLU A 72 -9.51 -16.59 0.90
CA GLU A 72 -10.75 -17.12 1.47
C GLU A 72 -11.35 -18.14 0.47
N ASP A 73 -11.59 -19.36 0.95
CA ASP A 73 -12.09 -20.52 0.19
C ASP A 73 -11.23 -21.00 -1.00
N GLY A 74 -9.98 -20.52 -1.13
CA GLY A 74 -9.08 -20.93 -2.22
C GLY A 74 -9.41 -20.34 -3.61
N ILE A 75 -10.26 -19.31 -3.69
CA ILE A 75 -10.72 -18.74 -4.96
C ILE A 75 -10.35 -17.25 -5.05
N CYS A 76 -9.54 -16.89 -6.06
CA CYS A 76 -9.19 -15.50 -6.35
C CYS A 76 -10.45 -14.66 -6.68
N PRO A 77 -10.72 -13.54 -5.97
CA PRO A 77 -11.90 -12.69 -6.22
C PRO A 77 -12.00 -12.18 -7.67
N MET A 78 -10.86 -12.03 -8.36
CA MET A 78 -10.84 -11.62 -9.76
C MET A 78 -11.50 -12.65 -10.69
N LYS A 79 -11.57 -13.94 -10.32
CA LYS A 79 -12.24 -14.97 -11.13
C LYS A 79 -13.74 -14.74 -11.31
N LYS A 80 -14.34 -13.93 -10.45
CA LYS A 80 -15.76 -13.58 -10.54
C LYS A 80 -16.06 -12.55 -11.64
N PHE A 81 -15.00 -12.01 -12.26
CA PHE A 81 -15.08 -11.02 -13.33
C PHE A 81 -14.48 -11.56 -14.63
N ASN A 82 -14.97 -11.06 -15.76
CA ASN A 82 -14.33 -11.20 -17.06
C ASN A 82 -13.09 -10.31 -17.11
N GLN A 83 -11.93 -10.92 -17.28
CA GLN A 83 -10.63 -10.26 -17.09
C GLN A 83 -10.05 -9.79 -18.41
N ILE A 84 -9.66 -8.52 -18.50
CA ILE A 84 -9.02 -7.92 -19.68
C ILE A 84 -7.65 -7.37 -19.27
N ALA A 85 -6.59 -7.89 -19.90
CA ALA A 85 -5.22 -7.42 -19.71
C ALA A 85 -4.94 -6.24 -20.64
N CYS A 86 -4.72 -5.05 -20.07
CA CYS A 86 -4.47 -3.83 -20.85
C CYS A 86 -2.99 -3.44 -20.97
N GLY A 87 -2.12 -4.07 -20.17
CA GLY A 87 -0.68 -3.78 -20.16
C GLY A 87 -0.33 -2.37 -19.70
N ASP A 88 0.83 -1.86 -20.14
CA ASP A 88 1.31 -0.49 -19.88
C ASP A 88 0.74 0.48 -20.93
N GLN A 89 -0.57 0.71 -20.84
CA GLN A 89 -1.32 1.62 -21.71
C GLN A 89 -2.10 2.65 -20.89
N TRP A 90 -2.42 3.78 -21.51
CA TRP A 90 -3.39 4.73 -20.96
C TRP A 90 -4.78 4.09 -20.89
N VAL A 91 -5.53 4.41 -19.84
CA VAL A 91 -6.87 3.84 -19.60
C VAL A 91 -7.79 3.92 -20.82
N ALA A 92 -7.86 5.08 -21.46
CA ALA A 92 -8.65 5.29 -22.68
C ALA A 92 -8.26 4.34 -23.82
N LYS A 93 -6.97 4.10 -24.03
CA LYS A 93 -6.48 3.21 -25.09
C LYS A 93 -6.77 1.74 -24.79
N GLY A 94 -6.60 1.33 -23.53
CA GLY A 94 -6.84 -0.05 -23.10
C GLY A 94 -8.31 -0.44 -23.11
N ILE A 95 -9.21 0.52 -22.82
CA ILE A 95 -10.67 0.31 -22.90
C ILE A 95 -11.18 0.43 -24.34
N GLY A 96 -10.59 1.31 -25.14
CA GLY A 96 -11.06 1.54 -26.51
C GLY A 96 -12.51 2.02 -26.54
N ASP A 97 -13.34 1.36 -27.37
CA ASP A 97 -14.72 1.75 -27.62
C ASP A 97 -15.74 0.95 -26.80
N ASP A 98 -15.28 0.09 -25.88
CA ASP A 98 -16.14 -0.77 -25.06
C ASP A 98 -17.09 0.05 -24.18
N PHE A 99 -16.67 1.25 -23.75
CA PHE A 99 -17.48 2.11 -22.90
C PHE A 99 -18.71 2.73 -23.57
N LYS A 100 -18.79 2.68 -24.89
CA LYS A 100 -19.90 3.28 -25.65
C LYS A 100 -21.13 2.39 -25.52
N ALA A 101 -22.12 2.84 -24.77
CA ALA A 101 -23.36 2.11 -24.57
C ALA A 101 -24.20 2.01 -25.85
N ASP A 102 -24.77 0.84 -26.12
CA ASP A 102 -25.79 0.69 -27.15
C ASP A 102 -27.14 1.17 -26.63
N ILE A 103 -27.76 2.15 -27.31
CA ILE A 103 -29.02 2.74 -26.85
C ILE A 103 -30.11 2.57 -27.90
N LYS A 104 -31.28 2.06 -27.48
CA LYS A 104 -32.49 1.93 -28.30
C LYS A 104 -33.64 2.72 -27.71
N TYR A 105 -34.51 3.23 -28.59
CA TYR A 105 -35.77 3.83 -28.18
C TYR A 105 -36.81 2.73 -27.92
N ASP A 106 -37.31 2.65 -26.70
CA ASP A 106 -38.43 1.81 -26.31
C ASP A 106 -39.73 2.57 -26.59
N TYR A 107 -40.34 2.27 -27.75
CA TYR A 107 -41.60 2.88 -28.18
C TYR A 107 -42.77 2.62 -27.22
N LYS A 108 -42.75 1.53 -26.44
CA LYS A 108 -43.83 1.23 -25.48
C LYS A 108 -43.76 2.08 -24.23
N LYS A 109 -42.54 2.48 -23.85
CA LYS A 109 -42.28 3.30 -22.65
C LYS A 109 -41.87 4.73 -22.98
N GLU A 110 -41.92 5.08 -24.27
CA GLU A 110 -41.53 6.39 -24.84
C GLU A 110 -40.16 6.92 -24.36
N GLN A 111 -39.21 6.02 -24.16
CA GLN A 111 -37.92 6.33 -23.56
C GLN A 111 -36.75 5.62 -24.22
N PHE A 112 -35.57 6.23 -24.15
CA PHE A 112 -34.32 5.56 -24.50
C PHE A 112 -33.90 4.62 -23.38
N LYS A 113 -33.43 3.42 -23.74
CA LYS A 113 -32.88 2.43 -22.82
C LYS A 113 -31.56 1.92 -23.38
N VAL A 114 -30.57 1.76 -22.50
CA VAL A 114 -29.37 1.00 -22.83
C VAL A 114 -29.77 -0.46 -23.07
N ILE A 115 -29.30 -1.04 -24.18
CA ILE A 115 -29.51 -2.44 -24.50
C ILE A 115 -28.85 -3.27 -23.41
N GLN A 116 -29.56 -4.30 -22.97
CA GLN A 116 -29.06 -5.28 -22.02
C GLN A 116 -29.17 -6.64 -22.68
N SER A 117 -28.09 -7.41 -22.62
CA SER A 117 -28.02 -8.79 -23.02
C SER A 117 -29.05 -9.59 -22.20
N SER A 118 -29.92 -10.33 -22.89
CA SER A 118 -30.94 -11.17 -22.25
C SER A 118 -30.40 -12.47 -21.67
N ASP A 119 -29.15 -12.83 -22.02
CA ASP A 119 -28.51 -14.07 -21.61
C ASP A 119 -27.47 -13.81 -20.50
N LYS A 120 -27.74 -14.32 -19.28
CA LYS A 120 -26.85 -14.16 -18.11
C LYS A 120 -25.47 -14.82 -18.28
N LYS A 121 -25.32 -15.72 -19.26
CA LYS A 121 -24.07 -16.46 -19.50
C LYS A 121 -23.26 -15.95 -20.69
N ASN A 122 -23.84 -15.13 -21.56
CA ASN A 122 -23.20 -14.60 -22.77
C ASN A 122 -23.54 -13.10 -22.92
N CYS A 123 -22.57 -12.22 -22.66
CA CYS A 123 -22.67 -10.81 -23.04
C CYS A 123 -22.72 -10.74 -24.58
N VAL A 124 -23.86 -10.33 -25.13
CA VAL A 124 -24.12 -10.29 -26.58
C VAL A 124 -23.43 -9.10 -27.24
N THR A 125 -22.98 -8.12 -26.46
CA THR A 125 -22.35 -6.89 -26.95
C THR A 125 -20.87 -6.83 -26.56
N ASP A 126 -20.08 -6.20 -27.43
CA ASP A 126 -18.70 -5.75 -27.19
C ASP A 126 -18.67 -4.43 -26.38
N LYS A 127 -19.78 -4.08 -25.71
CA LYS A 127 -20.03 -2.80 -25.06
C LYS A 127 -20.41 -2.97 -23.59
N TRP A 128 -20.25 -1.91 -22.81
CA TRP A 128 -20.67 -1.88 -21.41
C TRP A 128 -22.19 -1.75 -21.28
N GLU A 129 -22.74 -2.51 -20.33
CA GLU A 129 -24.19 -2.57 -20.09
C GLU A 129 -24.53 -2.33 -18.61
N PRO A 130 -25.75 -1.86 -18.28
CA PRO A 130 -26.16 -1.74 -16.89
C PRO A 130 -26.35 -3.10 -16.23
N ASN A 131 -26.02 -3.20 -14.92
CA ASN A 131 -25.93 -4.45 -14.14
C ASN A 131 -24.74 -5.34 -14.47
N GLN A 132 -23.81 -4.85 -15.29
CA GLN A 132 -22.47 -5.37 -15.44
C GLN A 132 -21.49 -4.39 -14.77
N PRO A 133 -20.97 -4.67 -13.55
CA PRO A 133 -20.03 -3.76 -12.91
C PRO A 133 -18.71 -3.72 -13.70
N ILE A 134 -18.24 -2.52 -13.99
CA ILE A 134 -16.99 -2.29 -14.71
C ILE A 134 -15.90 -1.90 -13.70
N ILE A 135 -14.85 -2.69 -13.59
CA ILE A 135 -13.72 -2.42 -12.71
C ILE A 135 -12.53 -1.96 -13.55
N ILE A 136 -12.03 -0.76 -13.27
CA ILE A 136 -10.81 -0.22 -13.87
C ILE A 136 -9.70 -0.24 -12.81
N SER A 137 -8.89 -1.29 -12.86
CA SER A 137 -7.71 -1.47 -12.02
C SER A 137 -6.50 -0.84 -12.70
N ALA A 138 -6.23 0.44 -12.41
CA ALA A 138 -5.09 1.15 -12.99
C ALA A 138 -4.31 1.98 -11.96
N PRO A 139 -2.97 2.08 -12.07
CA PRO A 139 -2.16 2.88 -11.15
C PRO A 139 -2.56 4.36 -11.15
N THR A 140 -2.14 5.07 -10.11
CA THR A 140 -2.22 6.54 -10.09
C THR A 140 -1.43 7.09 -11.27
N GLY A 141 -2.06 7.98 -12.04
CA GLY A 141 -1.46 8.52 -13.24
C GLY A 141 -1.67 7.75 -14.54
N GLY A 142 -2.30 6.57 -14.51
CA GLY A 142 -2.67 5.84 -15.74
C GLY A 142 -3.80 6.47 -16.58
N GLY A 143 -4.27 7.67 -16.23
CA GLY A 143 -5.30 8.40 -16.98
C GLY A 143 -6.75 8.07 -16.62
N LYS A 144 -7.01 7.48 -15.44
CA LYS A 144 -8.37 7.20 -14.95
C LYS A 144 -9.28 8.44 -15.00
N ASN A 145 -8.83 9.55 -14.42
CA ASN A 145 -9.61 10.78 -14.40
C ASN A 145 -9.72 11.38 -15.80
N THR A 146 -8.64 11.39 -16.58
CA THR A 146 -8.65 11.86 -17.98
C THR A 146 -9.66 11.11 -18.85
N PHE A 147 -9.79 9.80 -18.66
CA PHE A 147 -10.77 8.97 -19.38
C PHE A 147 -12.21 9.40 -19.08
N ILE A 148 -12.54 9.67 -17.82
CA ILE A 148 -13.85 10.20 -17.46
C ILE A 148 -14.02 11.64 -17.98
N GLU A 149 -12.97 12.45 -17.80
CA GLU A 149 -13.05 13.87 -17.99
C GLU A 149 -13.10 14.28 -19.49
N HIS A 150 -12.57 13.45 -20.38
CA HIS A 150 -12.53 13.72 -21.81
C HIS A 150 -13.33 12.69 -22.62
N GLU A 151 -12.98 11.40 -22.55
CA GLU A 151 -13.57 10.38 -23.42
C GLU A 151 -15.04 10.11 -23.10
N SER A 152 -15.33 9.83 -21.82
CA SER A 152 -16.70 9.54 -21.36
C SER A 152 -17.58 10.78 -21.51
N PHE A 153 -17.07 11.96 -21.16
CA PHE A 153 -17.74 13.25 -21.35
C PHE A 153 -18.13 13.48 -22.81
N GLU A 154 -17.17 13.37 -23.73
CA GLU A 154 -17.40 13.64 -25.15
C GLU A 154 -18.44 12.68 -25.76
N TYR A 155 -18.42 11.41 -25.35
CA TYR A 155 -19.42 10.44 -25.76
C TYR A 155 -20.82 10.82 -25.26
N VAL A 156 -20.99 11.13 -23.97
CA VAL A 156 -22.29 11.54 -23.40
C VAL A 156 -22.81 12.80 -24.09
N ARG A 157 -21.93 13.78 -24.37
CA ARG A 157 -22.29 15.01 -25.08
C ARG A 157 -22.86 14.73 -26.47
N LYS A 158 -22.15 13.94 -27.27
CA LYS A 158 -22.57 13.57 -28.63
C LYS A 158 -23.88 12.77 -28.61
N LEU A 159 -23.99 11.84 -27.67
CA LEU A 159 -25.18 11.02 -27.48
C LEU A 159 -26.42 11.87 -27.14
N ASN A 160 -26.28 12.83 -26.22
CA ASN A 160 -27.34 13.75 -25.82
C ASN A 160 -27.83 14.60 -27.00
N HIS A 161 -26.89 15.10 -27.82
CA HIS A 161 -27.25 15.85 -29.02
C HIS A 161 -28.03 15.00 -30.03
N GLN A 162 -27.58 13.76 -30.28
CA GLN A 162 -28.21 12.85 -31.25
C GLN A 162 -29.60 12.40 -30.80
N ASN A 163 -29.75 12.03 -29.53
CA ASN A 163 -30.97 11.41 -29.00
C ASN A 163 -31.92 12.42 -28.35
N LYS A 164 -31.54 13.70 -28.26
CA LYS A 164 -32.28 14.76 -27.55
C LYS A 164 -32.56 14.35 -26.09
N THR A 165 -31.51 13.89 -25.42
CA THR A 165 -31.50 13.51 -24.00
C THR A 165 -30.58 14.44 -23.19
N GLU A 166 -30.68 14.36 -21.87
CA GLU A 166 -29.85 15.10 -20.92
C GLU A 166 -29.15 14.14 -19.95
N TYR A 167 -28.55 13.08 -20.49
CA TYR A 167 -27.81 12.13 -19.67
C TYR A 167 -26.56 12.75 -19.07
N LYS A 168 -26.19 12.25 -17.87
CA LYS A 168 -25.07 12.77 -17.09
C LYS A 168 -24.14 11.67 -16.60
N ILE A 169 -22.97 12.09 -16.16
CA ILE A 169 -21.99 11.30 -15.41
C ILE A 169 -22.05 11.72 -13.95
N LEU A 170 -22.25 10.76 -13.04
CA LEU A 170 -22.07 10.99 -11.60
C LEU A 170 -20.69 10.52 -11.18
N LEU A 171 -19.82 11.44 -10.76
CA LEU A 171 -18.50 11.13 -10.22
C LEU A 171 -18.54 11.17 -8.69
N LEU A 172 -18.45 9.99 -8.08
CA LEU A 172 -18.31 9.77 -6.65
C LEU A 172 -16.84 9.73 -6.27
N SER A 173 -16.44 10.56 -5.31
CA SER A 173 -15.06 10.57 -4.81
C SER A 173 -15.02 10.77 -3.30
N ASN A 174 -14.07 10.11 -2.63
CA ASN A 174 -13.86 10.30 -1.19
C ASN A 174 -13.30 11.71 -0.84
N ARG A 175 -12.84 12.47 -1.84
CA ARG A 175 -12.00 13.67 -1.61
C ARG A 175 -12.68 14.98 -2.01
N ARG A 176 -13.00 15.81 -1.01
CA ARG A 176 -13.39 17.23 -1.19
C ARG A 176 -12.34 18.05 -1.95
N ALA A 177 -11.05 17.80 -1.72
CA ALA A 177 -9.95 18.50 -2.41
C ALA A 177 -9.83 18.12 -3.90
N LEU A 178 -10.09 16.85 -4.25
CA LEU A 178 -10.14 16.42 -5.66
C LEU A 178 -11.34 17.04 -6.37
N THR A 179 -12.48 17.19 -5.68
CA THR A 179 -13.65 17.91 -6.20
C THR A 179 -13.30 19.36 -6.55
N GLU A 180 -12.56 20.08 -5.70
CA GLU A 180 -12.12 21.45 -5.99
C GLU A 180 -11.03 21.52 -7.06
N GLN A 181 -10.08 20.57 -7.11
CA GLN A 181 -9.09 20.48 -8.19
C GLN A 181 -9.74 20.16 -9.54
N THR A 182 -10.65 19.19 -9.59
CA THR A 182 -11.39 18.86 -10.81
C THR A 182 -12.25 20.05 -11.23
N LYS A 183 -12.99 20.70 -10.32
CA LYS A 183 -13.68 21.97 -10.61
C LYS A 183 -12.74 23.05 -11.15
N ASN A 184 -11.52 23.16 -10.63
CA ASN A 184 -10.54 24.16 -11.07
C ASN A 184 -9.86 23.80 -12.40
N ARG A 185 -9.58 22.52 -12.67
CA ARG A 185 -9.09 22.02 -13.96
C ARG A 185 -10.13 22.23 -15.05
N ILE A 186 -11.39 21.93 -14.74
CA ILE A 186 -12.55 22.19 -15.60
C ILE A 186 -12.67 23.67 -15.93
N LYS A 187 -12.59 24.57 -14.93
CA LYS A 187 -12.59 26.03 -15.15
C LYS A 187 -11.38 26.55 -15.93
N LYS A 188 -10.19 25.95 -15.78
CA LYS A 188 -8.97 26.38 -16.48
C LYS A 188 -8.86 25.83 -17.91
N GLY A 189 -9.61 24.77 -18.24
CA GLY A 189 -9.76 24.26 -19.60
C GLY A 189 -10.56 25.18 -20.55
N GLU A 190 -11.09 26.30 -20.04
CA GLU A 190 -11.86 27.30 -20.79
C GLU A 190 -11.07 28.11 -21.84
N ALA A 191 -9.83 27.72 -22.21
CA ALA A 191 -9.11 28.46 -23.24
C ALA A 191 -8.18 27.61 -24.11
N LYS A 192 -8.65 27.41 -25.36
CA LYS A 192 -7.95 27.34 -26.66
C LYS A 192 -8.12 26.02 -27.41
N GLU A 193 -9.29 25.87 -28.02
CA GLU A 193 -9.45 25.65 -29.47
C GLU A 193 -10.92 25.92 -29.82
N ASP A 194 -11.16 26.35 -31.06
CA ASP A 194 -12.27 27.22 -31.48
C ASP A 194 -13.71 26.74 -31.16
N LYS A 195 -14.53 27.71 -30.72
CA LYS A 195 -16.01 27.75 -30.79
C LYS A 195 -16.76 26.59 -30.10
N ILE A 196 -16.94 26.70 -28.78
CA ILE A 196 -18.21 26.69 -28.01
C ILE A 196 -17.81 26.60 -26.54
N ASN A 197 -18.27 27.53 -25.71
CA ASN A 197 -18.07 27.48 -24.26
C ASN A 197 -19.08 26.49 -23.68
N PHE A 198 -18.65 25.30 -23.23
CA PHE A 198 -19.53 24.28 -22.66
C PHE A 198 -19.45 24.35 -21.13
N ASP A 199 -20.60 24.47 -20.44
CA ASP A 199 -20.61 24.28 -18.99
C ASP A 199 -20.54 22.78 -18.67
N TYR A 200 -19.35 22.34 -18.31
CA TYR A 200 -19.05 20.96 -17.93
C TYR A 200 -19.96 20.43 -16.81
N ARG A 201 -20.52 21.32 -15.96
CA ARG A 201 -21.48 20.97 -14.90
C ARG A 201 -22.82 20.50 -15.44
N GLU A 202 -23.14 20.78 -16.70
CA GLU A 202 -24.35 20.27 -17.34
C GLU A 202 -24.28 18.75 -17.50
N TYR A 203 -23.07 18.19 -17.71
CA TYR A 203 -22.86 16.79 -18.05
C TYR A 203 -22.23 15.96 -16.92
N ILE A 204 -21.45 16.57 -16.03
CA ILE A 204 -20.80 15.85 -14.92
C ILE A 204 -21.18 16.45 -13.56
N ASN A 205 -21.80 15.62 -12.74
CA ASN A 205 -22.06 15.92 -11.33
C ASN A 205 -20.99 15.25 -10.47
N VAL A 206 -20.36 16.02 -9.58
CA VAL A 206 -19.35 15.49 -8.63
C VAL A 206 -19.92 15.55 -7.22
N MET A 207 -19.91 14.42 -6.51
CA MET A 207 -20.35 14.37 -5.12
C MET A 207 -19.47 13.45 -4.28
N SER A 208 -19.45 13.65 -2.96
CA SER A 208 -18.79 12.70 -2.06
C SER A 208 -19.67 11.49 -1.79
N TYR A 209 -19.03 10.35 -1.49
CA TYR A 209 -19.74 9.12 -1.09
C TYR A 209 -20.71 9.35 0.08
N GLN A 210 -20.33 10.15 1.07
CA GLN A 210 -21.21 10.47 2.21
C GLN A 210 -22.38 11.37 1.80
N SER A 211 -22.18 12.27 0.83
CA SER A 211 -23.24 13.16 0.34
C SER A 211 -24.34 12.35 -0.36
N LEU A 212 -24.02 11.20 -0.95
CA LEU A 212 -24.98 10.31 -1.59
C LEU A 212 -26.07 9.84 -0.61
N LEU A 213 -25.69 9.45 0.61
CA LEU A 213 -26.65 9.04 1.65
C LEU A 213 -27.57 10.18 2.11
N ASN A 214 -27.17 11.44 1.90
CA ASN A 214 -28.02 12.60 2.18
C ASN A 214 -29.00 12.90 1.05
N GLN A 215 -28.79 12.33 -0.14
CA GLN A 215 -29.52 12.68 -1.36
C GLN A 215 -30.22 11.46 -2.00
N VAL A 216 -30.35 10.34 -1.28
CA VAL A 216 -30.92 9.08 -1.81
C VAL A 216 -32.25 9.33 -2.54
N GLU A 217 -33.18 10.05 -1.91
CA GLU A 217 -34.50 10.31 -2.51
C GLU A 217 -34.41 11.19 -3.76
N HIS A 218 -33.57 12.22 -3.72
CA HIS A 218 -33.31 13.06 -4.88
C HIS A 218 -32.70 12.26 -6.04
N LEU A 219 -31.71 11.42 -5.76
CA LEU A 219 -31.03 10.59 -6.77
C LEU A 219 -31.95 9.53 -7.36
N LYS A 220 -32.85 8.92 -6.57
CA LYS A 220 -33.91 8.05 -7.08
C LYS A 220 -34.82 8.78 -8.05
N ASN A 221 -35.24 10.00 -7.71
CA ASN A 221 -36.07 10.83 -8.59
C ASN A 221 -35.35 11.21 -9.88
N VAL A 222 -34.05 11.54 -9.81
CA VAL A 222 -33.22 11.77 -11.00
C VAL A 222 -33.15 10.52 -11.87
N GLN A 223 -32.87 9.35 -11.29
CA GLN A 223 -32.72 8.12 -12.06
C GLN A 223 -34.05 7.62 -12.65
N ALA A 224 -35.18 7.94 -12.03
CA ALA A 224 -36.52 7.68 -12.57
C ALA A 224 -36.84 8.53 -13.82
N CYS A 225 -36.13 9.64 -14.05
CA CYS A 225 -36.35 10.50 -15.20
C CYS A 225 -35.70 9.90 -16.46
N SER A 226 -36.53 9.36 -17.36
CA SER A 226 -36.05 8.60 -18.51
C SER A 226 -35.19 9.39 -19.51
N ARG A 227 -35.37 10.71 -19.59
CA ARG A 227 -34.63 11.60 -20.50
C ARG A 227 -33.52 12.40 -19.83
N SER A 228 -33.43 12.41 -18.49
CA SER A 228 -32.48 13.24 -17.73
C SER A 228 -32.04 12.49 -16.47
N LYS A 229 -31.12 11.54 -16.65
CA LYS A 229 -30.61 10.62 -15.62
C LYS A 229 -29.12 10.36 -15.77
N TYR A 230 -28.52 9.63 -14.84
CA TYR A 230 -27.12 9.24 -14.98
C TYR A 230 -26.99 8.02 -15.91
N LEU A 231 -26.19 8.18 -16.96
CA LEU A 231 -25.76 7.06 -17.81
C LEU A 231 -24.58 6.33 -17.18
N PHE A 232 -23.63 7.09 -16.63
CA PHE A 232 -22.47 6.57 -15.94
C PHE A 232 -22.48 6.98 -14.47
N VAL A 233 -22.19 6.04 -13.58
CA VAL A 233 -21.93 6.28 -12.17
C VAL A 233 -20.54 5.78 -11.85
N VAL A 234 -19.63 6.71 -11.62
CA VAL A 234 -18.20 6.48 -11.46
C VAL A 234 -17.86 6.54 -9.98
N CYS A 235 -17.46 5.41 -9.41
CA CYS A 235 -16.87 5.28 -8.10
C CYS A 235 -15.34 5.42 -8.21
N ASP A 236 -14.82 6.64 -8.09
CA ASP A 236 -13.38 6.88 -8.03
C ASP A 236 -12.81 6.50 -6.66
N GLU A 237 -11.57 6.01 -6.66
CA GLU A 237 -10.90 5.41 -5.50
C GLU A 237 -11.79 4.35 -4.81
N ALA A 238 -12.32 3.40 -5.60
CA ALA A 238 -13.28 2.38 -5.14
C ALA A 238 -12.77 1.49 -3.99
N HIS A 239 -11.47 1.49 -3.68
CA HIS A 239 -10.97 0.88 -2.44
C HIS A 239 -11.53 1.57 -1.18
N PHE A 240 -12.11 2.76 -1.28
CA PHE A 240 -12.83 3.46 -0.21
C PHE A 240 -13.77 2.55 0.58
N PHE A 241 -14.47 1.65 -0.11
CA PHE A 241 -15.42 0.75 0.53
C PHE A 241 -14.78 -0.17 1.58
N THR A 242 -13.48 -0.46 1.47
CA THR A 242 -12.72 -1.29 2.39
C THR A 242 -11.69 -0.52 3.20
N SER A 243 -10.93 0.39 2.59
CA SER A 243 -9.89 1.18 3.28
C SER A 243 -10.45 2.05 4.40
N ASP A 244 -11.63 2.62 4.18
CA ASP A 244 -12.27 3.52 5.13
C ASP A 244 -13.24 2.79 6.07
N ALA A 245 -13.57 1.53 5.79
CA ALA A 245 -14.58 0.77 6.52
C ALA A 245 -14.30 0.69 8.03
N SER A 246 -13.02 0.61 8.43
CA SER A 246 -12.65 0.51 9.85
C SER A 246 -12.92 1.77 10.68
N PHE A 247 -13.17 2.92 10.04
CA PHE A 247 -13.50 4.16 10.73
C PHE A 247 -14.74 4.89 10.20
N ASN A 248 -15.34 4.37 9.14
CA ASN A 248 -16.55 4.86 8.53
C ASN A 248 -17.63 3.76 8.57
N PRO A 249 -18.66 3.91 9.41
CA PRO A 249 -19.70 2.91 9.55
C PRO A 249 -20.64 2.82 8.34
N ASP A 250 -20.52 3.73 7.37
CA ASP A 250 -21.47 3.87 6.28
C ASP A 250 -21.00 3.25 4.96
N THR A 251 -19.76 2.75 4.86
CA THR A 251 -19.22 2.30 3.56
C THR A 251 -20.05 1.20 2.91
N GLU A 252 -20.57 0.26 3.69
CA GLU A 252 -21.50 -0.77 3.21
C GLU A 252 -22.81 -0.16 2.68
N LYS A 253 -23.45 0.71 3.46
CA LYS A 253 -24.72 1.36 3.06
C LYS A 253 -24.56 2.24 1.84
N ILE A 254 -23.41 2.91 1.70
CA ILE A 254 -23.08 3.71 0.51
C ILE A 254 -23.02 2.79 -0.71
N LEU A 255 -22.30 1.66 -0.63
CA LEU A 255 -22.22 0.71 -1.73
C LEU A 255 -23.59 0.13 -2.09
N GLU A 256 -24.39 -0.25 -1.09
CA GLU A 256 -25.77 -0.72 -1.29
C GLU A 256 -26.63 0.34 -1.98
N ALA A 257 -26.60 1.59 -1.51
CA ALA A 257 -27.34 2.68 -2.13
C ALA A 257 -26.92 2.92 -3.59
N ILE A 258 -25.64 2.81 -3.92
CA ILE A 258 -25.16 2.95 -5.31
C ILE A 258 -25.75 1.84 -6.20
N VAL A 259 -25.68 0.59 -5.76
CA VAL A 259 -26.20 -0.56 -6.52
C VAL A 259 -27.73 -0.46 -6.67
N ASP A 260 -28.43 -0.07 -5.61
CA ASP A 260 -29.90 -0.03 -5.56
C ASP A 260 -30.49 1.12 -6.39
N ILE A 261 -29.89 2.32 -6.33
CA ILE A 261 -30.41 3.50 -7.02
C ILE A 261 -30.14 3.42 -8.51
N PHE A 262 -28.93 2.97 -8.91
CA PHE A 262 -28.42 3.17 -10.26
C PHE A 262 -28.45 1.90 -11.14
N GLN A 263 -29.49 1.08 -11.00
CA GLN A 263 -29.62 -0.22 -11.67
C GLN A 263 -29.62 -0.15 -13.21
N ASP A 264 -30.00 0.97 -13.78
CA ASP A 264 -30.04 1.22 -15.23
C ASP A 264 -28.90 2.12 -15.73
N ALA A 265 -27.95 2.47 -14.86
CA ALA A 265 -26.70 3.11 -15.21
C ALA A 265 -25.56 2.09 -15.32
N ILE A 266 -24.52 2.43 -16.09
CA ILE A 266 -23.26 1.71 -16.14
C ILE A 266 -22.42 2.16 -14.94
N ARG A 267 -22.17 1.23 -14.01
CA ARG A 267 -21.43 1.49 -12.77
C ARG A 267 -19.95 1.15 -12.98
N ILE A 268 -19.10 2.16 -12.81
CA ILE A 268 -17.66 2.09 -13.06
C ILE A 268 -16.92 2.26 -11.73
N TYR A 269 -16.16 1.26 -11.31
CA TYR A 269 -15.34 1.27 -10.10
C TYR A 269 -13.87 1.41 -10.48
N MET A 270 -13.30 2.59 -10.22
CA MET A 270 -11.92 2.91 -10.57
C MET A 270 -11.04 2.86 -9.33
N THR A 271 -9.94 2.11 -9.37
CA THR A 271 -9.00 2.04 -8.22
C THR A 271 -7.62 1.56 -8.64
N ALA A 272 -6.59 2.05 -7.94
CA ALA A 272 -5.24 1.51 -8.08
C ALA A 272 -5.03 0.20 -7.32
N THR A 273 -5.96 -0.16 -6.43
CA THR A 273 -5.81 -1.27 -5.47
C THR A 273 -7.14 -2.02 -5.34
N PRO A 274 -7.54 -2.80 -6.35
CA PRO A 274 -8.88 -3.41 -6.41
C PRO A 274 -9.07 -4.58 -5.42
N TYR A 275 -7.97 -5.15 -4.94
CA TYR A 275 -7.93 -6.50 -4.36
C TYR A 275 -8.95 -6.80 -3.26
N GLU A 276 -9.03 -5.94 -2.25
CA GLU A 276 -9.94 -6.17 -1.13
C GLU A 276 -11.37 -5.76 -1.45
N CYS A 277 -11.57 -4.70 -2.22
CA CYS A 277 -12.91 -4.18 -2.50
C CYS A 277 -13.69 -4.98 -3.55
N LEU A 278 -13.00 -5.72 -4.44
CA LEU A 278 -13.64 -6.56 -5.47
C LEU A 278 -14.65 -7.56 -4.90
N LYS A 279 -14.29 -8.24 -3.80
CA LYS A 279 -15.17 -9.21 -3.13
C LYS A 279 -16.50 -8.54 -2.75
N TYR A 280 -16.43 -7.42 -2.02
CA TYR A 280 -17.61 -6.75 -1.51
C TYR A 280 -18.43 -6.07 -2.62
N ILE A 281 -17.77 -5.52 -3.65
CA ILE A 281 -18.47 -4.99 -4.82
C ILE A 281 -19.27 -6.10 -5.50
N GLU A 282 -18.65 -7.25 -5.76
CA GLU A 282 -19.32 -8.40 -6.38
C GLU A 282 -20.47 -8.94 -5.53
N GLU A 283 -20.27 -9.08 -4.21
CA GLU A 283 -21.31 -9.55 -3.28
C GLU A 283 -22.52 -8.62 -3.20
N LYS A 284 -22.37 -7.32 -3.45
CA LYS A 284 -23.50 -6.38 -3.51
C LYS A 284 -24.15 -6.38 -4.88
N GLU A 285 -23.35 -6.35 -5.94
CA GLU A 285 -23.84 -6.34 -7.33
C GLU A 285 -24.61 -7.61 -7.69
N SER A 286 -24.12 -8.78 -7.25
CA SER A 286 -24.71 -10.10 -7.53
C SER A 286 -26.05 -10.36 -6.84
N ARG A 287 -26.48 -9.50 -5.90
CA ARG A 287 -27.81 -9.56 -5.28
C ARG A 287 -28.92 -9.18 -6.25
N ASN A 288 -28.59 -8.45 -7.31
CA ASN A 288 -29.56 -8.06 -8.32
C ASN A 288 -29.84 -9.24 -9.24
N ASP A 289 -31.11 -9.61 -9.40
CA ASP A 289 -31.51 -10.70 -10.30
C ASP A 289 -31.10 -10.49 -11.77
N LYS A 290 -30.80 -9.25 -12.17
CA LYS A 290 -30.32 -8.86 -13.51
C LYS A 290 -28.80 -8.78 -13.60
N TYR A 291 -28.08 -9.17 -12.55
CA TYR A 291 -26.62 -9.16 -12.52
C TYR A 291 -26.04 -9.95 -13.70
N ILE A 292 -25.04 -9.33 -14.35
CA ILE A 292 -24.20 -9.93 -15.37
C ILE A 292 -22.77 -9.92 -14.81
N PRO A 293 -21.99 -11.01 -14.97
CA PRO A 293 -20.60 -11.03 -14.56
C PRO A 293 -19.85 -9.78 -15.03
N GLY A 294 -19.24 -9.07 -14.08
CA GLY A 294 -18.58 -7.79 -14.33
C GLY A 294 -17.33 -7.93 -15.21
N ILE A 295 -16.81 -6.79 -15.66
CA ILE A 295 -15.57 -6.72 -16.45
C ILE A 295 -14.48 -6.10 -15.59
N LEU A 296 -13.29 -6.70 -15.57
CA LEU A 296 -12.11 -6.19 -14.88
C LEU A 296 -11.02 -5.85 -15.90
N TYR A 297 -10.86 -4.56 -16.19
CA TYR A 297 -9.71 -4.04 -16.92
C TYR A 297 -8.52 -3.90 -15.97
N HIS A 298 -7.45 -4.63 -16.24
CA HIS A 298 -6.23 -4.61 -15.45
C HIS A 298 -5.08 -3.99 -16.23
N PHE A 299 -4.60 -2.85 -15.72
CA PHE A 299 -3.44 -2.14 -16.24
C PHE A 299 -2.21 -2.44 -15.40
N LYS A 300 -1.08 -2.69 -16.07
CA LYS A 300 0.18 -3.07 -15.45
C LYS A 300 0.70 -1.94 -14.55
N ARG A 301 1.17 -2.27 -13.35
CA ARG A 301 1.90 -1.33 -12.47
C ARG A 301 3.40 -1.52 -12.68
N ASP A 302 4.12 -0.41 -12.65
CA ASP A 302 5.58 -0.40 -12.81
C ASP A 302 6.21 0.26 -11.58
N TYR A 303 6.95 -0.54 -10.81
CA TYR A 303 7.71 -0.10 -9.63
C TYR A 303 9.23 -0.27 -9.86
N SER A 304 9.67 -0.44 -11.11
CA SER A 304 11.10 -0.60 -11.44
C SER A 304 11.94 0.62 -11.05
N TYR A 305 11.31 1.80 -10.98
CA TYR A 305 11.94 3.06 -10.55
C TYR A 305 12.30 3.13 -9.06
N LEU A 306 11.79 2.21 -8.24
CA LEU A 306 12.06 2.19 -6.80
C LEU A 306 13.34 1.44 -6.48
N ASP A 307 14.20 2.05 -5.68
CA ASP A 307 15.33 1.39 -5.02
C ASP A 307 15.02 1.30 -3.52
N ALA A 308 14.90 0.07 -3.00
CA ALA A 308 14.37 -0.15 -1.66
C ALA A 308 15.46 -0.17 -0.59
N LYS A 309 15.20 0.52 0.53
CA LYS A 309 15.98 0.54 1.77
C LYS A 309 15.09 0.28 2.96
N TYR A 310 15.65 -0.28 4.01
CA TYR A 310 14.88 -0.81 5.15
C TYR A 310 15.42 -0.25 6.44
N PHE A 311 14.53 0.07 7.38
CA PHE A 311 14.87 0.68 8.67
C PHE A 311 13.92 0.19 9.75
N SER A 312 14.30 0.26 11.02
CA SER A 312 13.49 -0.21 12.14
C SER A 312 12.99 0.95 13.01
N ASP A 313 13.79 2.01 13.14
CA ASP A 313 13.39 3.22 13.86
C ASP A 313 13.73 4.49 13.06
N GLU A 314 12.68 5.21 12.67
CA GLU A 314 12.79 6.48 11.96
C GLU A 314 13.55 7.55 12.76
N ASN A 315 13.46 7.54 14.09
CA ASN A 315 14.00 8.62 14.92
C ASN A 315 15.52 8.54 15.08
N THR A 316 16.08 7.35 15.00
CA THR A 316 17.52 7.10 15.14
C THR A 316 18.19 7.05 13.77
N GLU A 317 17.70 6.20 12.87
CA GLU A 317 18.42 5.85 11.64
C GLU A 317 18.13 6.82 10.49
N LEU A 318 16.86 7.20 10.29
CA LEU A 318 16.47 8.03 9.14
C LEU A 318 16.82 9.51 9.32
N LYS A 319 16.74 10.01 10.55
CA LYS A 319 16.95 11.44 10.86
C LYS A 319 18.24 11.97 10.22
N ASP A 320 19.37 11.29 10.45
CA ASP A 320 20.67 11.77 9.99
C ASP A 320 20.87 11.61 8.48
N ILE A 321 20.27 10.59 7.88
CA ILE A 321 20.25 10.41 6.42
C ILE A 321 19.47 11.54 5.76
N ILE A 322 18.30 11.89 6.29
CA ILE A 322 17.50 13.02 5.81
C ILE A 322 18.27 14.32 5.97
N LYS A 323 18.87 14.57 7.14
CA LYS A 323 19.69 15.77 7.38
C LYS A 323 20.82 15.91 6.36
N LYS A 324 21.66 14.89 6.22
CA LYS A 324 22.83 14.90 5.32
C LYS A 324 22.41 15.06 3.86
N SER A 325 21.38 14.35 3.40
CA SER A 325 20.92 14.43 2.01
C SER A 325 20.33 15.80 1.67
N VAL A 326 19.52 16.38 2.56
CA VAL A 326 18.94 17.71 2.32
C VAL A 326 20.01 18.80 2.33
N ILE A 327 20.96 18.75 3.26
CA ILE A 327 22.00 19.78 3.38
C ILE A 327 23.00 19.69 2.22
N ASN A 328 23.48 18.48 1.91
CA ASN A 328 24.59 18.30 0.98
C ASN A 328 24.15 18.20 -0.48
N LYS A 329 22.92 17.72 -0.73
CA LYS A 329 22.43 17.40 -2.08
C LYS A 329 21.11 18.09 -2.42
N ASN A 330 20.49 18.79 -1.46
CA ASN A 330 19.19 19.43 -1.63
C ASN A 330 18.09 18.44 -2.08
N GLU A 331 18.18 17.18 -1.65
CA GLU A 331 17.20 16.14 -1.98
C GLU A 331 15.83 16.41 -1.35
N ARG A 332 14.78 15.89 -2.00
CA ARG A 332 13.39 16.03 -1.53
C ARG A 332 12.85 14.70 -1.02
N TRP A 333 12.14 14.79 0.09
CA TRP A 333 11.66 13.68 0.91
C TRP A 333 10.15 13.79 1.13
N LEU A 334 9.44 12.73 0.78
CA LEU A 334 8.03 12.54 1.12
C LEU A 334 7.92 11.47 2.21
N VAL A 335 7.56 11.86 3.42
CA VAL A 335 7.61 11.01 4.60
C VAL A 335 6.19 10.70 5.07
N PHE A 336 5.76 9.44 4.95
CA PHE A 336 4.47 8.98 5.44
C PHE A 336 4.61 8.35 6.83
N ILE A 337 3.88 8.90 7.81
CA ILE A 337 3.92 8.47 9.22
C ILE A 337 2.50 8.18 9.75
N ASP A 338 2.34 7.14 10.56
CA ASP A 338 1.02 6.64 10.99
C ASP A 338 0.18 7.63 11.80
N SER A 339 0.79 8.54 12.56
CA SER A 339 0.05 9.45 13.45
C SER A 339 0.56 10.89 13.43
N ARG A 340 -0.35 11.84 13.67
CA ARG A 340 -0.02 13.27 13.78
C ARG A 340 1.00 13.54 14.89
N LYS A 341 0.86 12.84 16.02
CA LYS A 341 1.77 12.95 17.17
C LYS A 341 3.19 12.53 16.78
N GLN A 342 3.35 11.41 16.08
CA GLN A 342 4.65 10.97 15.58
C GLN A 342 5.20 11.94 14.52
N GLY A 343 4.38 12.37 13.57
CA GLY A 343 4.81 13.33 12.53
C GLY A 343 5.30 14.65 13.12
N ALA A 344 4.59 15.19 14.12
CA ALA A 344 5.02 16.41 14.83
C ALA A 344 6.30 16.20 15.65
N ALA A 345 6.44 15.04 16.30
CA ALA A 345 7.66 14.68 17.03
C ALA A 345 8.87 14.55 16.08
N PHE A 346 8.68 13.88 14.94
CA PHE A 346 9.71 13.69 13.93
C PHE A 346 10.12 15.02 13.27
N LYS A 347 9.17 15.91 12.97
CA LYS A 347 9.47 17.28 12.54
C LYS A 347 10.37 18.01 13.55
N LYS A 348 9.98 18.01 14.83
CA LYS A 348 10.78 18.65 15.88
C LYS A 348 12.18 18.06 15.94
N LEU A 349 12.31 16.74 15.78
CA LEU A 349 13.60 16.05 15.79
C LEU A 349 14.50 16.45 14.61
N LEU A 350 13.94 16.60 13.41
CA LEU A 350 14.65 17.08 12.22
C LEU A 350 15.09 18.54 12.37
N GLU A 351 14.26 19.36 13.03
CA GLU A 351 14.52 20.79 13.25
C GLU A 351 15.40 21.08 14.49
N LYS A 352 15.63 20.10 15.38
CA LYS A 352 16.41 20.25 16.63
C LYS A 352 17.94 20.28 16.38
N ASP A 353 18.59 21.08 17.21
CA ASP A 353 19.95 21.63 17.19
C ASP A 353 21.12 20.78 16.69
N ASP A 354 21.95 21.44 15.87
CA ASP A 354 23.42 21.37 15.81
C ASP A 354 23.95 22.76 15.40
N LYS A 355 24.07 23.73 16.32
CA LYS A 355 24.68 25.11 16.18
C LYS A 355 24.27 26.02 14.99
N ILE A 356 23.57 25.50 13.98
CA ILE A 356 23.07 26.09 12.75
C ILE A 356 21.84 25.24 12.41
N SER A 357 20.61 25.64 12.74
CA SER A 357 19.41 24.83 12.42
C SER A 357 19.12 24.85 10.91
N SER A 358 19.86 24.08 10.12
CA SER A 358 19.90 24.11 8.65
C SER A 358 18.61 23.65 7.95
N LEU A 359 17.71 22.98 8.67
CA LEU A 359 16.42 22.48 8.18
C LEU A 359 15.20 23.29 8.64
N LYS A 360 15.38 24.28 9.53
CA LYS A 360 14.27 25.07 10.04
C LYS A 360 13.58 25.81 8.87
N GLY A 361 12.28 25.61 8.73
CA GLY A 361 11.51 26.18 7.61
C GLY A 361 11.55 25.38 6.31
N ARG A 362 12.36 24.31 6.22
CA ARG A 362 12.42 23.37 5.08
C ARG A 362 11.56 22.12 5.25
N VAL A 363 10.97 21.95 6.44
CA VAL A 363 10.12 20.81 6.82
C VAL A 363 8.68 21.29 7.06
N ILE A 364 7.74 20.69 6.34
CA ILE A 364 6.30 20.93 6.54
C ILE A 364 5.61 19.64 7.00
N THR A 365 4.64 19.78 7.89
CA THR A 365 3.76 18.67 8.29
C THR A 365 2.36 18.98 7.79
N ILE A 366 1.78 18.04 7.06
CA ILE A 366 0.41 18.16 6.57
C ILE A 366 -0.41 17.18 7.39
N ASP A 367 -1.42 17.71 8.08
CA ASP A 367 -2.43 16.91 8.78
C ASP A 367 -3.83 17.07 8.13
N ALA A 368 -4.82 16.26 8.53
CA ALA A 368 -6.16 16.33 7.93
C ALA A 368 -6.91 17.65 8.24
N ASP A 369 -6.50 18.36 9.30
CA ASP A 369 -7.11 19.61 9.75
C ASP A 369 -6.36 20.82 9.20
N SER A 370 -5.04 20.72 8.98
CA SER A 370 -4.21 21.81 8.44
C SER A 370 -4.33 22.01 6.92
N LYS A 371 -4.81 21.00 6.18
CA LYS A 371 -4.78 20.96 4.71
C LYS A 371 -5.55 22.07 3.99
N TYR A 372 -6.52 22.75 4.62
CA TYR A 372 -7.31 23.80 3.96
C TYR A 372 -6.91 25.22 4.36
N ASN A 373 -6.10 25.37 5.41
CA ASN A 373 -5.71 26.67 5.95
C ASN A 373 -4.22 26.99 5.72
N ASP A 374 -3.45 26.06 5.16
CA ASP A 374 -2.02 26.26 4.87
C ASP A 374 -1.82 26.67 3.39
N GLU A 375 -1.44 27.94 3.18
CA GLU A 375 -1.19 28.50 1.85
C GLU A 375 -0.07 27.78 1.10
N LYS A 376 1.00 27.35 1.80
CA LYS A 376 2.11 26.62 1.17
C LYS A 376 1.63 25.28 0.66
N TYR A 377 0.75 24.62 1.40
CA TYR A 377 0.16 23.38 0.94
C TYR A 377 -0.75 23.56 -0.28
N GLN A 378 -1.55 24.63 -0.32
CA GLN A 378 -2.37 24.96 -1.51
C GLN A 378 -1.50 25.23 -2.74
N GLU A 379 -0.38 25.93 -2.59
CA GLU A 379 0.58 26.15 -3.69
C GLU A 379 1.20 24.83 -4.18
N MET A 380 1.58 23.93 -3.27
CA MET A 380 2.10 22.61 -3.62
C MET A 380 1.07 21.75 -4.37
N ILE A 381 -0.21 21.86 -4.00
CA ILE A 381 -1.31 21.21 -4.70
C ILE A 381 -1.38 21.68 -6.16
N VAL A 382 -1.34 23.00 -6.37
CA VAL A 382 -1.52 23.58 -7.71
C VAL A 382 -0.30 23.33 -8.59
N SER A 383 0.90 23.39 -8.02
CA SER A 383 2.17 23.21 -8.75
C SER A 383 2.58 21.74 -8.93
N GLU A 384 1.93 20.79 -8.25
CA GLU A 384 2.33 19.37 -8.19
C GLU A 384 3.81 19.18 -7.81
N CYS A 385 4.38 20.13 -7.05
CA CYS A 385 5.79 20.19 -6.67
C CYS A 385 5.94 20.72 -5.25
N PHE A 386 7.05 20.41 -4.60
CA PHE A 386 7.41 21.08 -3.35
C PHE A 386 7.77 22.55 -3.64
N GLY A 387 7.37 23.45 -2.74
CA GLY A 387 7.82 24.84 -2.76
C GLY A 387 9.35 24.92 -2.75
N LYS A 388 9.92 26.00 -3.30
CA LYS A 388 11.37 26.12 -3.51
C LYS A 388 12.19 25.93 -2.23
N ASP A 389 11.65 26.36 -1.09
CA ASP A 389 12.31 26.29 0.22
C ASP A 389 11.97 25.02 1.01
N ILE A 390 11.19 24.10 0.44
CA ILE A 390 10.71 22.89 1.11
C ILE A 390 11.41 21.67 0.53
N ASN A 391 12.04 20.92 1.42
CA ASN A 391 12.70 19.65 1.08
C ASN A 391 11.97 18.45 1.68
N VAL A 392 11.35 18.60 2.85
CA VAL A 392 10.73 17.48 3.56
C VAL A 392 9.25 17.76 3.79
N VAL A 393 8.41 16.87 3.28
CA VAL A 393 6.97 16.87 3.53
C VAL A 393 6.64 15.65 4.37
N ILE A 394 6.15 15.88 5.59
CA ILE A 394 5.67 14.82 6.48
C ILE A 394 4.14 14.78 6.39
N ALA A 395 3.58 13.66 5.99
CA ALA A 395 2.14 13.45 5.86
C ALA A 395 1.71 12.21 6.66
N THR A 396 0.49 12.21 7.19
CA THR A 396 -0.09 10.99 7.77
C THR A 396 -0.86 10.17 6.76
N SER A 397 -1.01 8.86 7.00
CA SER A 397 -1.68 7.94 6.05
C SER A 397 -3.16 8.25 5.81
N VAL A 398 -3.81 9.03 6.69
CA VAL A 398 -5.19 9.53 6.54
C VAL A 398 -5.26 10.72 5.54
N ILE A 399 -4.10 11.18 5.06
CA ILE A 399 -3.90 12.40 4.27
C ILE A 399 -3.31 12.00 2.93
N ASP A 400 -3.85 10.92 2.39
CA ASP A 400 -3.72 10.51 1.00
C ASP A 400 -4.50 11.51 0.11
N ASN A 401 -4.25 12.81 0.28
CA ASN A 401 -4.86 13.87 -0.51
C ASN A 401 -4.36 13.67 -1.93
N GLY A 402 -5.26 13.34 -2.86
CA GLY A 402 -5.06 13.02 -4.29
C GLY A 402 -4.27 14.04 -5.11
N VAL A 403 -3.07 14.34 -4.67
CA VAL A 403 -2.11 15.32 -5.14
C VAL A 403 -0.90 14.50 -5.51
N ASN A 404 -0.42 14.70 -6.72
CA ASN A 404 0.76 13.99 -7.18
C ASN A 404 1.94 14.96 -7.13
N PHE A 405 3.10 14.46 -6.71
CA PHE A 405 4.32 15.25 -6.61
C PHE A 405 5.34 14.78 -7.63
N ARG A 406 5.95 15.73 -8.34
CA ARG A 406 7.10 15.51 -9.21
C ARG A 406 8.41 15.81 -8.47
N ASN A 407 9.53 15.35 -9.02
CA ASN A 407 10.87 15.66 -8.52
C ASN A 407 11.11 15.23 -7.05
N ILE A 408 10.60 14.07 -6.67
CA ILE A 408 10.84 13.46 -5.35
C ILE A 408 11.94 12.41 -5.50
N GLN A 409 13.00 12.49 -4.67
CA GLN A 409 14.10 11.53 -4.69
C GLN A 409 13.93 10.43 -3.66
N ASN A 410 13.27 10.72 -2.53
CA ASN A 410 13.16 9.81 -1.41
C ASN A 410 11.72 9.76 -0.87
N VAL A 411 11.25 8.55 -0.55
CA VAL A 411 9.95 8.32 0.08
C VAL A 411 10.10 7.41 1.30
N VAL A 412 9.40 7.71 2.39
CA VAL A 412 9.37 6.90 3.61
C VAL A 412 7.97 6.34 3.83
N ILE A 413 7.85 5.04 4.09
CA ILE A 413 6.60 4.32 4.31
C ILE A 413 6.67 3.59 5.65
N THR A 414 5.78 3.95 6.58
CA THR A 414 5.64 3.29 7.89
C THR A 414 4.36 2.50 8.06
N ASP A 415 3.48 2.45 7.05
CA ASP A 415 2.18 1.78 7.18
C ASP A 415 2.30 0.27 6.91
N THR A 416 1.37 -0.50 7.47
CA THR A 416 1.28 -1.96 7.32
C THR A 416 0.17 -2.39 6.38
N ASP A 417 -0.70 -1.46 5.96
CA ASP A 417 -1.76 -1.76 5.01
C ASP A 417 -1.24 -1.65 3.57
N ARG A 418 -1.33 -2.74 2.82
CA ARG A 418 -0.89 -2.82 1.42
C ARG A 418 -1.54 -1.73 0.55
N THR A 419 -2.85 -1.53 0.69
CA THR A 419 -3.58 -0.56 -0.12
C THR A 419 -3.05 0.85 0.11
N LYS A 420 -2.78 1.22 1.36
CA LYS A 420 -2.18 2.52 1.70
C LYS A 420 -0.76 2.65 1.17
N CYS A 421 0.10 1.65 1.35
CA CYS A 421 1.50 1.71 0.90
C CYS A 421 1.61 1.90 -0.63
N LEU A 422 0.78 1.19 -1.41
CA LEU A 422 0.75 1.36 -2.87
C LEU A 422 0.24 2.75 -3.28
N GLN A 423 -0.73 3.31 -2.55
CA GLN A 423 -1.23 4.66 -2.81
C GLN A 423 -0.19 5.73 -2.51
N MET A 424 0.50 5.63 -1.37
CA MET A 424 1.59 6.52 -0.96
C MET A 424 2.67 6.64 -2.03
N VAL A 425 3.15 5.49 -2.54
CA VAL A 425 4.13 5.44 -3.63
C VAL A 425 3.56 6.00 -4.93
N GLY A 426 2.29 5.70 -5.22
CA GLY A 426 1.59 6.20 -6.41
C GLY A 426 1.43 7.73 -6.45
N ARG A 427 1.69 8.46 -5.36
CA ARG A 427 1.73 9.93 -5.37
C ARG A 427 2.95 10.51 -6.06
N ILE A 428 3.99 9.71 -6.27
CA ILE A 428 5.22 10.15 -6.91
C ILE A 428 5.07 9.98 -8.41
N ARG A 429 5.16 11.10 -9.14
CA ARG A 429 5.10 11.11 -10.61
C ARG A 429 6.49 10.95 -11.18
N ILE A 430 6.65 9.86 -11.90
CA ILE A 430 7.89 9.52 -12.60
C ILE A 430 7.69 9.85 -14.07
N GLU A 431 8.62 10.63 -14.63
CA GLU A 431 8.69 10.84 -16.06
C GLU A 431 9.25 9.57 -16.71
N LYS A 432 8.59 9.11 -17.77
CA LYS A 432 9.05 7.99 -18.59
C LYS A 432 9.70 8.53 -19.85
N ASP A 433 10.77 7.89 -20.29
CA ASP A 433 11.40 8.18 -21.57
C ASP A 433 10.43 7.82 -22.70
N LEU A 434 10.27 8.72 -23.68
CA LEU A 434 9.25 8.59 -24.72
C LEU A 434 9.49 7.40 -25.66
N VAL A 435 10.74 6.91 -25.77
CA VAL A 435 11.13 5.85 -26.69
C VAL A 435 11.15 4.50 -25.97
N THR A 436 11.89 4.42 -24.87
CA THR A 436 12.11 3.18 -24.11
C THR A 436 10.99 2.89 -23.10
N LYS A 437 10.09 3.86 -22.84
CA LYS A 437 9.05 3.82 -21.80
C LYS A 437 9.58 3.55 -20.39
N SER A 438 10.89 3.61 -20.20
CA SER A 438 11.54 3.35 -18.92
C SER A 438 11.53 4.61 -18.04
N PRO A 439 11.51 4.46 -16.71
CA PRO A 439 11.67 5.58 -15.79
C PRO A 439 12.92 6.42 -16.06
N CYS A 440 12.78 7.74 -16.19
CA CYS A 440 13.91 8.66 -16.37
C CYS A 440 14.71 8.87 -15.06
N SER A 441 14.13 8.55 -13.91
CA SER A 441 14.75 8.72 -12.60
C SER A 441 14.41 7.61 -11.63
N LYS A 442 15.33 7.37 -10.69
CA LYS A 442 15.14 6.44 -9.57
C LYS A 442 14.66 7.19 -8.33
N VAL A 443 13.89 6.50 -7.50
CA VAL A 443 13.41 6.99 -6.20
C VAL A 443 13.80 5.98 -5.13
N THR A 444 14.42 6.46 -4.06
CA THR A 444 14.75 5.62 -2.91
C THR A 444 13.51 5.47 -2.03
N MET A 445 13.04 4.24 -1.84
CA MET A 445 11.93 3.91 -0.95
C MET A 445 12.48 3.35 0.36
N TYR A 446 12.27 4.06 1.45
CA TYR A 446 12.55 3.61 2.80
C TYR A 446 11.29 2.99 3.40
N ILE A 447 11.33 1.71 3.74
CA ILE A 447 10.20 1.01 4.36
C ILE A 447 10.56 0.53 5.77
N LYS A 448 9.62 0.71 6.70
CA LYS A 448 9.80 0.36 8.10
C LYS A 448 9.64 -1.14 8.33
N ARG A 449 10.59 -1.74 9.04
CA ARG A 449 10.48 -3.04 9.69
C ARG A 449 9.71 -2.87 11.00
N HIS A 450 8.60 -3.58 11.14
CA HIS A 450 7.76 -3.52 12.33
C HIS A 450 8.15 -4.60 13.33
N ASP A 451 8.13 -4.25 14.62
CA ASP A 451 8.38 -5.16 15.71
C ASP A 451 7.10 -5.81 16.25
N GLU A 452 7.28 -6.80 17.12
CA GLU A 452 6.20 -7.53 17.78
C GLU A 452 5.28 -6.60 18.59
N ILE A 453 5.86 -5.57 19.22
CA ILE A 453 5.11 -4.59 20.04
C ILE A 453 4.13 -3.82 19.15
N PHE A 454 4.58 -3.38 17.97
CA PHE A 454 3.74 -2.67 17.01
C PHE A 454 2.58 -3.55 16.52
N ILE A 455 2.87 -4.79 16.10
CA ILE A 455 1.84 -5.70 15.59
C ILE A 455 0.85 -6.08 16.70
N SER A 456 1.34 -6.36 17.91
CA SER A 456 0.49 -6.66 19.09
C SER A 456 -0.48 -5.52 19.42
N ARG A 457 -0.03 -4.26 19.33
CA ARG A 457 -0.92 -3.09 19.52
C ARG A 457 -2.02 -3.02 18.45
N ARG A 458 -1.70 -3.34 17.19
CA ARG A 458 -2.68 -3.37 16.10
C ARG A 458 -3.69 -4.51 16.32
N LEU A 459 -3.24 -5.68 16.74
CA LEU A 459 -4.10 -6.82 17.03
C LEU A 459 -5.05 -6.54 18.21
N ASN A 460 -4.55 -5.90 19.28
CA ASN A 460 -5.39 -5.49 20.41
C ASN A 460 -6.51 -4.52 19.96
N ALA A 461 -6.18 -3.52 19.15
CA ALA A 461 -7.17 -2.59 18.62
C ALA A 461 -8.27 -3.29 17.80
N ILE A 462 -7.92 -4.34 17.06
CA ILE A 462 -8.90 -5.18 16.33
C ILE A 462 -9.74 -6.01 17.30
N GLY A 463 -9.14 -6.57 18.35
CA GLY A 463 -9.87 -7.31 19.39
C GLY A 463 -10.95 -6.45 20.06
N ILE A 464 -10.62 -5.21 20.43
CA ILE A 464 -11.62 -4.26 21.00
C ILE A 464 -12.77 -4.02 20.01
N GLN A 465 -12.47 -3.91 18.70
CA GLN A 465 -13.49 -3.75 17.67
C GLN A 465 -14.36 -5.00 17.52
N GLN A 466 -13.79 -6.21 17.59
CA GLN A 466 -14.53 -7.47 17.53
C GLN A 466 -15.43 -7.68 18.76
N ASP A 467 -14.94 -7.32 19.96
CA ASP A 467 -15.74 -7.33 21.18
C ASP A 467 -16.97 -6.43 21.04
N ALA A 468 -16.81 -5.26 20.41
CA ALA A 468 -17.94 -4.37 20.14
C ALA A 468 -18.97 -5.01 19.19
N TYR A 469 -18.52 -5.71 18.15
CA TYR A 469 -19.43 -6.44 17.25
C TYR A 469 -20.12 -7.61 17.94
N HIS A 470 -19.45 -8.29 18.86
CA HIS A 470 -20.06 -9.33 19.69
C HIS A 470 -21.14 -8.73 20.60
N ASP A 471 -20.85 -7.61 21.28
CA ASP A 471 -21.83 -6.90 22.12
C ASP A 471 -23.06 -6.44 21.29
N TYR A 472 -22.86 -6.06 20.03
CA TYR A 472 -23.95 -5.72 19.10
C TYR A 472 -24.86 -6.90 18.80
N ASP A 473 -24.29 -8.08 18.52
CA ASP A 473 -25.06 -9.29 18.25
C ASP A 473 -25.86 -9.72 19.49
N MET A 474 -25.23 -9.70 20.67
CA MET A 474 -25.89 -10.00 21.95
C MET A 474 -27.06 -9.03 22.23
N ALA A 475 -26.91 -7.75 21.88
CA ALA A 475 -27.96 -6.74 22.00
C ALA A 475 -29.17 -6.98 21.08
N ALA A 476 -28.96 -7.67 19.95
CA ALA A 476 -30.04 -8.05 19.04
C ALA A 476 -30.91 -9.19 19.60
N GLU A 477 -30.32 -10.06 20.41
CA GLU A 477 -30.97 -11.27 20.94
C GLU A 477 -31.70 -11.05 22.28
N SER A 478 -31.36 -10.00 23.05
CA SER A 478 -31.92 -9.80 24.39
C SER A 478 -32.07 -8.34 24.81
N LYS A 479 -33.22 -8.03 25.43
CA LYS A 479 -33.54 -6.67 25.94
C LYS A 479 -32.55 -6.20 27.02
N ASN A 480 -32.02 -7.10 27.85
CA ASN A 480 -31.08 -6.74 28.91
C ASN A 480 -29.71 -6.36 28.33
N TYR A 481 -29.22 -7.13 27.35
CA TYR A 481 -27.98 -6.82 26.63
C TYR A 481 -28.10 -5.56 25.77
N LYS A 482 -29.29 -5.30 25.22
CA LYS A 482 -29.58 -4.06 24.49
C LYS A 482 -29.29 -2.82 25.33
N TRP A 483 -29.74 -2.77 26.59
CA TRP A 483 -29.46 -1.63 27.47
C TRP A 483 -27.96 -1.49 27.78
N GLN A 484 -27.26 -2.60 28.04
CA GLN A 484 -25.81 -2.58 28.32
C GLN A 484 -25.00 -2.08 27.12
N PHE A 485 -25.31 -2.58 25.92
CA PHE A 485 -24.69 -2.14 24.68
C PHE A 485 -24.92 -0.64 24.45
N PHE A 486 -26.15 -0.16 24.59
CA PHE A 486 -26.42 1.27 24.43
C PHE A 486 -25.70 2.10 25.48
N ASN A 487 -25.75 1.73 26.76
CA ASN A 487 -24.99 2.46 27.77
C ASN A 487 -23.52 2.55 27.38
N LYS A 488 -22.87 1.42 27.10
CA LYS A 488 -21.43 1.36 26.77
C LYS A 488 -21.05 2.17 25.53
N TYR A 489 -21.79 2.03 24.44
CA TYR A 489 -21.42 2.61 23.14
C TYR A 489 -22.17 3.91 22.80
N LYS A 490 -23.09 4.36 23.66
CA LYS A 490 -23.83 5.61 23.50
C LYS A 490 -23.61 6.60 24.65
N ASP A 491 -23.61 6.14 25.89
CA ASP A 491 -23.78 6.99 27.07
C ASP A 491 -22.64 6.86 28.11
N ASN A 492 -21.58 6.09 27.82
CA ASN A 492 -20.47 5.77 28.73
C ASN A 492 -19.18 6.61 28.46
N ASP A 493 -18.02 6.11 28.91
CA ASP A 493 -16.68 6.69 28.80
C ASP A 493 -16.40 7.36 27.43
N LEU A 494 -15.71 8.49 27.48
CA LEU A 494 -15.32 9.32 26.34
C LEU A 494 -14.62 8.50 25.25
N GLU A 495 -13.87 7.46 25.63
CA GLU A 495 -13.11 6.64 24.67
C GLU A 495 -13.98 5.59 23.96
N ASP A 496 -14.85 4.88 24.69
CA ASP A 496 -15.82 3.93 24.10
C ASP A 496 -16.76 4.64 23.12
N TRP A 497 -17.19 5.85 23.47
CA TRP A 497 -18.02 6.68 22.60
C TRP A 497 -17.29 7.14 21.33
N LYS A 498 -16.01 7.54 21.42
CA LYS A 498 -15.21 7.92 20.24
C LYS A 498 -15.05 6.75 19.29
N ASN A 499 -14.70 5.58 19.82
CA ASN A 499 -14.53 4.37 19.02
C ASN A 499 -15.85 3.87 18.43
N SER A 500 -16.94 3.93 19.20
CA SER A 500 -18.28 3.54 18.73
C SER A 500 -18.70 4.28 17.46
N LYS A 501 -18.44 5.59 17.36
CA LYS A 501 -18.79 6.39 16.17
C LYS A 501 -18.12 5.91 14.88
N HIS A 502 -17.01 5.19 15.01
CA HIS A 502 -16.27 4.62 13.90
C HIS A 502 -16.81 3.25 13.47
N TRP A 503 -17.39 2.50 14.40
CA TRP A 503 -17.84 1.12 14.19
C TRP A 503 -19.33 0.99 13.91
N PHE A 504 -20.14 1.89 14.47
CA PHE A 504 -21.59 1.87 14.36
C PHE A 504 -22.14 3.17 13.77
N GLY A 505 -22.96 3.02 12.75
CA GLY A 505 -23.68 4.12 12.12
C GLY A 505 -25.00 4.36 12.84
N ARG A 506 -25.57 5.54 12.63
CA ARG A 506 -26.84 5.97 13.26
C ARG A 506 -27.87 6.24 12.18
N ASP A 507 -29.06 5.69 12.35
CA ASP A 507 -30.16 6.06 11.47
C ASP A 507 -30.53 7.54 11.68
N LYS A 508 -30.84 8.25 10.60
CA LYS A 508 -31.20 9.68 10.70
C LYS A 508 -32.60 9.88 11.28
N MET A 509 -33.52 8.99 10.94
CA MET A 509 -34.91 9.02 11.40
C MET A 509 -35.04 8.37 12.77
N GLU A 510 -34.16 7.41 13.08
CA GLU A 510 -34.05 6.76 14.39
C GLU A 510 -32.61 6.86 14.94
N PRO A 511 -32.15 8.02 15.47
CA PRO A 511 -30.77 8.19 15.96
C PRO A 511 -30.36 7.22 17.08
N ASP A 512 -31.35 6.64 17.76
CA ASP A 512 -31.20 5.61 18.79
C ASP A 512 -30.98 4.20 18.21
N ARG A 513 -31.11 4.03 16.89
CA ARG A 513 -30.87 2.77 16.20
C ARG A 513 -29.47 2.77 15.60
N LEU A 514 -28.58 2.01 16.26
CA LEU A 514 -27.24 1.72 15.75
C LEU A 514 -27.27 0.58 14.74
N TYR A 515 -26.43 0.67 13.71
CA TYR A 515 -26.18 -0.41 12.76
C TYR A 515 -24.69 -0.62 12.56
N GLN A 516 -24.29 -1.87 12.33
CA GLN A 516 -22.91 -2.23 12.02
C GLN A 516 -22.62 -2.16 10.53
N ASN A 517 -21.34 -1.95 10.20
CA ASN A 517 -20.79 -2.10 8.86
C ASN A 517 -20.24 -3.53 8.70
N LYS A 518 -20.93 -4.39 7.92
CA LYS A 518 -20.53 -5.79 7.74
C LYS A 518 -19.22 -5.93 6.95
N ILE A 519 -18.93 -4.98 6.06
CA ILE A 519 -17.62 -4.94 5.36
C ILE A 519 -16.52 -4.71 6.40
N ALA A 520 -16.69 -3.74 7.30
CA ALA A 520 -15.73 -3.45 8.35
C ALA A 520 -15.50 -4.66 9.28
N ARG A 521 -16.57 -5.35 9.67
CA ARG A 521 -16.51 -6.57 10.48
C ARG A 521 -15.74 -7.68 9.78
N SER A 522 -16.09 -7.99 8.53
CA SER A 522 -15.37 -9.01 7.75
C SER A 522 -13.89 -8.69 7.57
N LEU A 523 -13.54 -7.41 7.43
CA LEU A 523 -12.14 -6.96 7.35
C LEU A 523 -11.41 -7.06 8.69
N ALA A 524 -12.09 -6.77 9.81
CA ALA A 524 -11.52 -6.94 11.15
C ALA A 524 -11.11 -8.40 11.38
N ASP A 525 -12.01 -9.35 11.10
CA ASP A 525 -11.74 -10.79 11.23
C ASP A 525 -10.58 -11.24 10.34
N LYS A 526 -10.51 -10.74 9.11
CA LYS A 526 -9.41 -11.03 8.19
C LYS A 526 -8.07 -10.48 8.68
N ARG A 527 -8.05 -9.23 9.16
CA ARG A 527 -6.84 -8.57 9.66
C ARG A 527 -6.35 -9.21 10.96
N GLU A 528 -7.25 -9.65 11.82
CA GLU A 528 -6.92 -10.39 13.04
C GLU A 528 -6.10 -11.65 12.72
N ARG A 529 -6.57 -12.47 11.77
CA ARG A 529 -5.87 -13.68 11.31
C ARG A 529 -4.48 -13.37 10.77
N ILE A 530 -4.37 -12.36 9.91
CA ILE A 530 -3.09 -11.93 9.32
C ILE A 530 -2.10 -11.50 10.42
N TYR A 531 -2.52 -10.63 11.35
CA TYR A 531 -1.62 -10.14 12.39
C TYR A 531 -1.24 -11.23 13.41
N LYS A 532 -2.14 -12.17 13.74
CA LYS A 532 -1.79 -13.35 14.54
C LYS A 532 -0.71 -14.18 13.87
N SER A 533 -0.86 -14.47 12.57
CA SER A 533 0.17 -15.20 11.81
C SER A 533 1.50 -14.46 11.78
N ILE A 534 1.50 -13.13 11.65
CA ILE A 534 2.74 -12.34 11.65
C ILE A 534 3.42 -12.44 13.02
N LEU A 535 2.67 -12.39 14.12
CA LEU A 535 3.22 -12.53 15.48
C LEU A 535 3.80 -13.92 15.71
N GLU A 536 3.08 -14.98 15.35
CA GLU A 536 3.58 -16.37 15.46
C GLU A 536 4.92 -16.54 14.72
N GLU A 537 5.02 -15.97 13.52
CA GLU A 537 6.25 -15.98 12.71
C GLU A 537 7.40 -15.16 13.34
N MET A 538 7.08 -14.02 13.98
CA MET A 538 8.06 -13.23 14.73
C MET A 538 8.61 -14.01 15.94
N GLU A 539 7.76 -14.75 16.65
CA GLU A 539 8.16 -15.60 17.78
C GLU A 539 9.04 -16.79 17.36
N GLU A 540 8.78 -17.37 16.18
CA GLU A 540 9.60 -18.43 15.59
C GLU A 540 10.98 -17.92 15.16
N THR A 541 11.02 -16.82 14.41
CA THR A 541 12.27 -16.24 13.87
C THR A 541 13.20 -15.70 14.96
N GLY A 542 12.66 -15.22 16.08
CA GLY A 542 13.44 -14.84 17.27
C GLY A 542 14.29 -15.99 17.85
N LYS A 543 13.96 -17.25 17.55
CA LYS A 543 14.73 -18.44 17.97
C LYS A 543 15.85 -18.81 17.00
N GLU A 544 15.85 -18.26 15.77
CA GLU A 544 16.76 -18.61 14.68
C GLU A 544 17.88 -17.56 14.45
N ASN A 545 18.12 -16.63 15.39
CA ASN A 545 19.04 -15.49 15.26
C ASN A 545 18.71 -14.55 14.07
N MET A 546 17.48 -14.57 13.55
CA MET A 546 17.01 -13.58 12.57
C MET A 546 16.46 -12.34 13.29
N VAL A 547 16.57 -11.17 12.66
CA VAL A 547 15.95 -9.94 13.18
C VAL A 547 14.43 -10.09 13.12
N THR A 548 13.75 -9.80 14.23
CA THR A 548 12.30 -9.88 14.31
C THR A 548 11.64 -9.02 13.23
N GLY A 549 10.56 -9.54 12.63
CA GLY A 549 9.82 -8.87 11.56
C GLY A 549 10.48 -8.91 10.17
N GLN A 550 11.57 -9.65 9.97
CA GLN A 550 12.24 -9.80 8.67
C GLN A 550 11.32 -10.32 7.56
N ARG A 551 10.64 -11.45 7.83
CA ARG A 551 9.77 -12.10 6.84
C ARG A 551 8.56 -11.22 6.48
N TYR A 552 7.99 -10.51 7.47
CA TYR A 552 6.94 -9.52 7.19
C TYR A 552 7.45 -8.36 6.32
N LEU A 553 8.66 -7.84 6.57
CA LEU A 553 9.29 -6.83 5.71
C LEU A 553 9.44 -7.35 4.27
N GLU A 554 9.95 -8.57 4.08
CA GLU A 554 10.04 -9.22 2.76
C GLU A 554 8.68 -9.32 2.06
N PHE A 555 7.64 -9.68 2.80
CA PHE A 555 6.27 -9.67 2.31
C PHE A 555 5.84 -8.27 1.86
N GLN A 556 6.16 -7.21 2.62
CA GLN A 556 5.85 -5.83 2.21
C GLN A 556 6.63 -5.41 0.94
N LEU A 557 7.89 -5.82 0.80
CA LEU A 557 8.70 -5.56 -0.39
C LEU A 557 8.13 -6.21 -1.65
N SER A 558 7.55 -7.40 -1.50
CA SER A 558 6.90 -8.10 -2.60
C SER A 558 5.75 -7.30 -3.22
N TRP A 559 5.09 -6.40 -2.48
CA TRP A 559 4.02 -5.54 -3.00
C TRP A 559 4.51 -4.60 -4.11
N PHE A 560 5.81 -4.31 -4.12
CA PHE A 560 6.49 -3.44 -5.08
C PHE A 560 7.38 -4.23 -6.06
N GLY A 561 7.30 -5.57 -6.06
CA GLY A 561 8.17 -6.43 -6.85
C GLY A 561 9.64 -6.31 -6.46
N LYS A 562 9.94 -6.15 -5.16
CA LYS A 562 11.29 -6.06 -4.62
C LYS A 562 11.61 -7.25 -3.73
N GLU A 563 12.89 -7.60 -3.69
CA GLU A 563 13.46 -8.60 -2.80
C GLU A 563 14.33 -7.92 -1.75
N TYR A 564 14.46 -8.56 -0.59
CA TYR A 564 15.31 -8.04 0.48
C TYR A 564 16.79 -8.16 0.10
N ILE A 565 17.55 -7.10 0.40
CA ILE A 565 18.99 -6.99 0.14
C ILE A 565 19.64 -6.45 1.41
N GLN A 566 20.47 -7.25 2.06
CA GLN A 566 21.00 -6.94 3.40
C GLN A 566 21.79 -5.62 3.43
N GLU A 567 22.51 -5.28 2.36
CA GLU A 567 23.30 -4.06 2.23
C GLU A 567 22.45 -2.78 2.25
N ASN A 568 21.17 -2.91 1.92
CA ASN A 568 20.20 -1.80 1.92
C ASN A 568 19.47 -1.66 3.27
N ASP A 569 19.73 -2.54 4.23
CA ASP A 569 19.19 -2.45 5.58
C ASP A 569 20.03 -1.48 6.43
N ILE A 570 19.45 -0.30 6.69
CA ILE A 570 20.17 0.75 7.40
C ILE A 570 20.27 0.44 8.90
N THR A 571 19.34 -0.33 9.47
CA THR A 571 19.41 -0.78 10.88
C THR A 571 20.62 -1.65 11.10
N LEU A 572 20.81 -2.66 10.25
CA LEU A 572 21.96 -3.56 10.34
C LEU A 572 23.29 -2.84 10.07
N SER A 573 23.29 -1.88 9.16
CA SER A 573 24.48 -1.06 8.91
C SER A 573 24.84 -0.14 10.09
N GLY A 574 23.83 0.44 10.76
CA GLY A 574 23.99 1.28 11.94
C GLY A 574 24.48 0.48 13.15
N GLN A 575 23.89 -0.69 13.42
CA GLN A 575 24.33 -1.57 14.51
C GLN A 575 25.79 -2.01 14.35
N LYS A 576 26.24 -2.29 13.13
CA LYS A 576 27.66 -2.59 12.87
C LYS A 576 28.57 -1.40 13.17
N HIS A 577 28.13 -0.19 12.80
CA HIS A 577 28.89 1.02 13.07
C HIS A 577 28.94 1.37 14.56
N ASP A 578 27.82 1.28 15.28
CA ASP A 578 27.75 1.54 16.72
C ASP A 578 28.54 0.47 17.50
N GLY A 579 28.38 -0.80 17.13
CA GLY A 579 29.18 -1.89 17.67
C GLY A 579 30.68 -1.67 17.39
N GLN A 580 31.06 -1.19 16.21
CA GLN A 580 32.44 -0.82 15.92
C GLN A 580 32.94 0.28 16.87
N ILE A 581 32.17 1.35 17.07
CA ILE A 581 32.55 2.43 18.01
C ILE A 581 32.74 1.88 19.42
N GLU A 582 31.78 1.10 19.93
CA GLU A 582 31.86 0.50 21.27
C GLU A 582 33.05 -0.44 21.40
N PHE A 583 33.31 -1.25 20.37
CA PHE A 583 34.45 -2.16 20.33
C PHE A 583 35.79 -1.42 20.33
N GLU A 584 35.91 -0.36 19.51
CA GLU A 584 37.10 0.48 19.49
C GLU A 584 37.28 1.23 20.83
N GLN A 585 36.20 1.71 21.45
CA GLN A 585 36.25 2.36 22.75
C GLN A 585 36.70 1.39 23.86
N TRP A 586 36.17 0.16 23.87
CA TRP A 586 36.60 -0.90 24.79
C TRP A 586 38.11 -1.19 24.67
N ILE A 587 38.65 -1.30 23.46
CA ILE A 587 40.10 -1.49 23.26
C ILE A 587 40.88 -0.31 23.85
N LYS A 588 40.42 0.93 23.60
CA LYS A 588 41.10 2.14 24.10
C LYS A 588 41.11 2.21 25.63
N GLU A 589 39.98 1.93 26.26
CA GLU A 589 39.80 2.11 27.71
C GLU A 589 40.44 0.98 28.52
N GLU A 590 40.26 -0.28 28.11
CA GLU A 590 40.68 -1.45 28.90
C GLU A 590 42.12 -1.90 28.57
N TRP A 591 42.56 -1.70 27.33
CA TRP A 591 43.81 -2.27 26.82
C TRP A 591 44.77 -1.24 26.20
N GLY A 592 44.33 0.00 26.00
CA GLY A 592 45.15 1.07 25.45
C GLY A 592 46.38 1.33 26.32
N ASN A 593 47.57 1.26 25.73
CA ASN A 593 48.87 1.48 26.38
C ASN A 593 49.16 0.57 27.60
N LYS A 594 48.36 -0.46 27.84
CA LYS A 594 48.59 -1.44 28.90
C LYS A 594 49.65 -2.45 28.47
N LYS A 595 50.57 -2.81 29.37
CA LYS A 595 51.51 -3.92 29.14
C LYS A 595 50.76 -5.23 29.28
N ILE A 596 50.60 -5.94 28.19
CA ILE A 596 49.96 -7.26 28.16
C ILE A 596 51.05 -8.31 28.40
N THR A 597 50.92 -9.05 29.50
CA THR A 597 51.85 -10.15 29.86
C THR A 597 51.45 -11.46 29.18
N LYS A 598 52.36 -12.45 29.13
CA LYS A 598 52.11 -13.77 28.51
C LYS A 598 50.88 -14.50 29.06
N GLU A 599 50.51 -14.25 30.31
CA GLU A 599 49.33 -14.84 30.95
C GLU A 599 48.04 -14.11 30.53
N GLU A 600 48.07 -12.77 30.43
CA GLU A 600 46.96 -11.94 29.97
C GLU A 600 46.69 -12.07 28.46
N HIS A 601 47.69 -12.46 27.64
CA HIS A 601 47.53 -12.67 26.19
C HIS A 601 46.36 -13.62 25.87
N LYS A 602 46.22 -14.72 26.64
CA LYS A 602 45.14 -15.69 26.41
C LYS A 602 43.77 -15.13 26.78
N ASN A 603 43.71 -14.30 27.83
CA ASN A 603 42.46 -13.68 28.26
C ASN A 603 42.02 -12.59 27.28
N PHE A 604 42.93 -11.70 26.89
CA PHE A 604 42.67 -10.68 25.87
C PHE A 604 42.22 -11.31 24.54
N GLY A 605 42.89 -12.37 24.09
CA GLY A 605 42.52 -13.06 22.86
C GLY A 605 41.12 -13.65 22.88
N LYS A 606 40.66 -14.11 24.05
CA LYS A 606 39.31 -14.63 24.26
C LYS A 606 38.27 -13.51 24.30
N GLU A 607 38.51 -12.46 25.10
CA GLU A 607 37.61 -11.30 25.17
C GLU A 607 37.48 -10.58 23.84
N PHE A 608 38.60 -10.44 23.11
CA PHE A 608 38.60 -9.87 21.76
C PHE A 608 37.72 -10.71 20.84
N PHE A 609 37.86 -12.04 20.84
CA PHE A 609 37.02 -12.93 20.04
C PHE A 609 35.53 -12.78 20.39
N GLU A 610 35.19 -12.81 21.67
CA GLU A 610 33.81 -12.73 22.16
C GLU A 610 33.13 -11.40 21.82
N ARG A 611 33.89 -10.29 21.79
CA ARG A 611 33.37 -8.96 21.45
C ARG A 611 33.42 -8.66 19.94
N TYR A 612 34.46 -9.11 19.24
CA TYR A 612 34.63 -8.88 17.80
C TYR A 612 33.67 -9.72 16.96
N HIS A 613 33.51 -11.01 17.31
CA HIS A 613 32.80 -11.97 16.47
C HIS A 613 31.31 -11.60 16.25
N PRO A 614 30.54 -11.15 17.26
CA PRO A 614 29.15 -10.72 17.06
C PRO A 614 28.99 -9.51 16.14
N ILE A 615 29.99 -8.62 16.07
CA ILE A 615 29.92 -7.36 15.30
C ILE A 615 30.39 -7.58 13.85
N PHE A 616 31.50 -8.30 13.68
CA PHE A 616 32.22 -8.38 12.40
C PHE A 616 32.23 -9.79 11.77
N GLY A 617 31.71 -10.82 12.46
CA GLY A 617 31.70 -12.20 11.97
C GLY A 617 33.04 -12.95 12.19
N ILE A 618 33.17 -14.15 11.61
CA ILE A 618 34.41 -14.97 11.72
C ILE A 618 35.40 -14.58 10.62
N CYS A 619 36.65 -14.35 10.98
CA CYS A 619 37.73 -14.09 10.03
C CYS A 619 38.12 -15.37 9.26
N THR A 620 37.74 -15.46 7.97
CA THR A 620 38.00 -16.65 7.11
C THR A 620 39.13 -16.41 6.10
N LYS A 621 39.71 -17.49 5.54
CA LYS A 621 40.75 -17.38 4.48
C LYS A 621 40.25 -16.62 3.24
N LYS A 622 38.94 -16.66 2.94
CA LYS A 622 38.35 -15.91 1.81
C LYS A 622 38.43 -14.38 1.99
N GLN A 623 38.64 -13.89 3.20
CA GLN A 623 38.77 -12.47 3.53
C GLN A 623 40.24 -11.99 3.60
N GLY A 624 41.20 -12.76 3.07
CA GLY A 624 42.61 -12.36 2.97
C GLY A 624 43.46 -12.63 4.23
N PHE A 625 42.91 -13.32 5.21
CA PHE A 625 43.61 -13.62 6.46
C PHE A 625 44.57 -14.83 6.38
N SER A 626 45.70 -14.79 7.07
CA SER A 626 46.72 -15.87 7.08
C SER A 626 46.19 -17.16 7.73
N SER A 627 46.82 -18.30 7.43
CA SER A 627 46.43 -19.60 7.96
C SER A 627 47.36 -20.07 9.08
N ASP A 628 47.19 -19.53 10.29
CA ASP A 628 47.81 -20.08 11.51
C ASP A 628 46.75 -20.16 12.62
N ASP A 629 46.32 -21.40 12.91
CA ASP A 629 46.29 -22.05 14.23
C ASP A 629 45.20 -23.14 14.29
N ASN A 630 45.66 -24.39 14.14
CA ASN A 630 45.07 -25.66 14.60
C ASN A 630 43.56 -25.69 14.93
N ARG A 631 42.69 -25.52 13.93
CA ARG A 631 41.30 -26.00 13.99
C ARG A 631 41.16 -27.22 13.09
N GLY A 632 41.49 -28.40 13.62
CA GLY A 632 40.88 -29.62 13.10
C GLY A 632 39.36 -29.50 13.28
N GLU A 633 38.57 -30.02 12.35
CA GLU A 633 37.10 -29.88 12.27
C GLU A 633 36.33 -30.35 13.53
N ASN A 634 37.01 -30.87 14.57
CA ASN A 634 36.40 -31.39 15.81
C ASN A 634 37.05 -30.88 17.13
N GLY A 635 37.73 -29.72 17.16
CA GLY A 635 38.30 -29.13 18.38
C GLY A 635 37.33 -28.21 19.18
N PRO A 636 37.53 -27.96 20.49
CA PRO A 636 36.60 -27.18 21.32
C PRO A 636 36.47 -25.72 20.85
N LYS A 637 35.24 -25.19 20.82
CA LYS A 637 34.86 -23.83 20.33
C LYS A 637 35.40 -22.63 21.16
N THR A 638 36.42 -22.81 22.02
CA THR A 638 36.75 -21.84 23.09
C THR A 638 38.17 -21.28 23.08
N ALA A 639 38.96 -21.49 22.02
CA ALA A 639 40.28 -20.86 21.90
C ALA A 639 40.17 -19.48 21.22
N GLY A 640 40.41 -18.40 21.96
CA GLY A 640 40.42 -17.02 21.46
C GLY A 640 41.47 -16.75 20.38
N TYR A 641 41.52 -15.52 19.84
CA TYR A 641 42.49 -15.16 18.81
C TYR A 641 43.91 -14.95 19.39
N SER A 642 44.94 -15.35 18.63
CA SER A 642 46.33 -15.03 18.97
C SER A 642 46.63 -13.55 18.72
N LEU A 643 47.62 -12.96 19.41
CA LEU A 643 47.98 -11.55 19.21
C LEU A 643 48.40 -11.24 17.77
N LYS A 644 49.11 -12.17 17.12
CA LYS A 644 49.45 -12.08 15.70
C LYS A 644 48.17 -11.97 14.85
N ARG A 645 47.17 -12.80 15.14
CA ARG A 645 45.87 -12.76 14.45
C ARG A 645 45.11 -11.46 14.72
N ILE A 646 45.16 -10.93 15.93
CA ILE A 646 44.52 -9.66 16.28
C ILE A 646 45.18 -8.50 15.55
N ASN A 647 46.52 -8.48 15.47
CA ASN A 647 47.25 -7.43 14.74
C ASN A 647 46.97 -7.48 13.23
N GLU A 648 46.84 -8.68 12.65
CA GLU A 648 46.36 -8.87 11.27
C GLU A 648 44.94 -8.33 11.08
N ILE A 649 44.05 -8.58 12.04
CA ILE A 649 42.67 -8.05 12.02
C ILE A 649 42.67 -6.52 12.02
N PHE A 650 43.47 -5.88 12.87
CA PHE A 650 43.58 -4.43 12.87
C PHE A 650 44.01 -3.87 11.51
N GLN A 651 44.96 -4.52 10.85
CA GLN A 651 45.45 -4.09 9.54
C GLN A 651 44.44 -4.32 8.42
N VAL A 652 43.87 -5.53 8.30
CA VAL A 652 42.95 -5.90 7.23
C VAL A 652 41.63 -5.12 7.32
N MET A 653 41.15 -4.89 8.54
CA MET A 653 39.92 -4.14 8.80
C MET A 653 40.15 -2.63 8.92
N ASN A 654 41.40 -2.18 8.75
CA ASN A 654 41.80 -0.78 8.86
C ASN A 654 41.35 -0.11 10.18
N MET A 655 41.50 -0.83 11.30
CA MET A 655 41.18 -0.33 12.64
C MET A 655 42.33 0.55 13.16
N PRO A 656 42.06 1.57 13.98
CA PRO A 656 43.05 2.56 14.41
C PRO A 656 43.95 2.04 15.54
N PHE A 657 44.38 0.78 15.50
CA PHE A 657 45.18 0.13 16.54
C PHE A 657 46.32 -0.68 15.96
N ARG A 658 47.39 -0.80 16.74
CA ARG A 658 48.53 -1.67 16.44
C ARG A 658 49.07 -2.30 17.70
N ILE A 659 49.47 -3.56 17.59
CA ILE A 659 50.20 -4.27 18.65
C ILE A 659 51.70 -4.04 18.42
N ASN A 660 52.39 -3.55 19.46
CA ASN A 660 53.84 -3.40 19.50
C ASN A 660 54.42 -4.39 20.52
N GLU A 661 55.54 -5.04 20.17
CA GLU A 661 56.25 -5.96 21.06
C GLU A 661 57.54 -5.30 21.57
N GLU A 662 57.73 -5.23 22.89
CA GLU A 662 58.92 -4.69 23.54
C GLU A 662 59.29 -5.54 24.76
N ASP A 663 60.57 -5.92 24.90
CA ASP A 663 61.17 -6.55 26.09
C ASP A 663 60.26 -7.51 26.90
N GLY A 664 59.65 -8.48 26.20
CA GLY A 664 58.88 -9.56 26.81
C GLY A 664 57.40 -9.27 27.10
N TYR A 665 56.87 -8.10 26.73
CA TYR A 665 55.45 -7.75 26.80
C TYR A 665 54.95 -7.11 25.50
N CYS A 666 53.63 -7.12 25.30
CA CYS A 666 52.98 -6.44 24.17
C CYS A 666 52.24 -5.19 24.66
N THR A 667 52.11 -4.16 23.82
CA THR A 667 51.25 -3.00 24.09
C THR A 667 50.36 -2.72 22.88
N ILE A 668 49.15 -2.21 23.12
CA ILE A 668 48.25 -1.75 22.06
C ILE A 668 48.29 -0.23 22.02
N SER A 669 48.75 0.33 20.90
CA SER A 669 48.76 1.78 20.66
C SER A 669 47.75 2.16 19.60
N MET A 670 47.14 3.34 19.73
CA MET A 670 46.43 3.96 18.59
C MET A 670 47.44 4.36 17.51
N VAL A 671 47.07 4.16 16.24
CA VAL A 671 47.88 4.51 15.06
C VAL A 671 47.50 5.90 14.55
#